data_AF-A0A257K2I6-F1
#
_entry.id   AF-A0A257K2I6-F1
#
_cell.length_a   1.000
_cell.length_b   1.000
_cell.length_c   1.000
_cell.angle_alpha   90.00
_cell.angle_beta   90.00
_cell.angle_gamma   90.00
#
_symmetry.space_group_name_H-M   'P 1'
#
loop_
_entity.id
_entity.type
_entity.pdbx_description
1 polymer ?
#
loop_
_entity_poly.entity_id
_entity_poly.type
_entity_poly.pdbx_seq_one_letter_code
_entity_poly.pdbx_strand_id
1 'polypeptide(L)'
;MKKFTLLLLFFSWVAQSQNIDFVDANFKSVLLGSGVENPIAQDENDAYIAIDQNADGEIQVSEALLVRKLFLEDNQISDLTGLSSFSNLRFLRIANNPLNGQNLDFSSLTQLQFLSCEACNVSGVNVAGLTQLNFLQLMQNSISSLDLTGLINLSELDCSSNILTALDVSGSPGLSRLNCSANFIQNLNVQNLSALNELAVQYNQLSTLDLSGVVSLGYLTAYENDLVNLSLTDAVNLQFLFAYSNELATLDLSGLTQLKYVDVRYNMLTALDVSACPDLNQLSVDNNQIATLNLANNAALNVLSCNGNLLSALDLSNNSAVYSLNCSDNNLTSLDVSNLAILGLVDCANNQITEFTLGNHPVLGTMSCSNNNISTLDLSQAPYLVSLKCADNNLTTADFSMLHTLQDVDCSGNQFTSLDFSQNPNLYFAQYSDNSLLQNVNLKNSSFQELLFSDTDFTSLPALQFICLDDFEIGIYESYLLPILPNLIINSYCSLNPAGNVNLITGKVQFDFDQNGCDATDTPQSMAKVTISNGTNSGSTFTDENGNYKFYVNEGEFSLGLVLENDSYFSIQQQSPTIFFDAANSSTINNDICVAPINALSDLEVYLYPFSYGIPGYESFFQLVYRNKGTLPLSGNVTFSYDDSKMDAFISSPEPTVSSFGVNTYNFSNLLPFESRTIFIAVQLNGPESDNPVVIGDVLPFSMVGTTDQEDVNLSDNSFAYNDVIEGANVENAIICLEGDAVEPTEIGDYLNYVINFENTGTEDAPFVALRSAIDPASFDINSIQVINSSGPVTVKVNDNILEFLFENAPLQPGAQGNVMFKIKSNTALEPGDTVSFSSDVYFDYNNVVTTNIANTTFTAMPLSVDEFSKTVAIYPNPTNGLINIKADAKINTIEVFDVRGRKLFSKQQSDFVDISQYDSGVYFMKVYTDQGMVRQKLMKR
;
A
#
# COMPACT_ATOMS: atom_id res chain seq x y z
N MET A 1 -11.15 76.37 81.90
CA MET A 1 -12.20 77.43 81.84
C MET A 1 -12.41 77.77 80.37
N LYS A 2 -13.55 77.39 79.78
CA LYS A 2 -14.68 78.29 79.46
C LYS A 2 -14.25 79.60 78.76
N LYS A 3 -14.64 79.70 77.47
CA LYS A 3 -15.37 80.81 76.81
C LYS A 3 -14.65 82.19 76.73
N PHE A 4 -14.68 83.01 75.67
CA PHE A 4 -15.46 83.18 74.42
C PHE A 4 -14.66 84.25 73.62
N THR A 5 -14.34 84.13 72.33
CA THR A 5 -15.17 84.40 71.12
C THR A 5 -15.72 85.83 71.03
N LEU A 6 -15.21 86.64 70.09
CA LEU A 6 -15.99 87.32 69.02
C LEU A 6 -15.08 88.20 68.12
N LEU A 7 -14.71 87.71 66.93
CA LEU A 7 -14.65 88.52 65.70
C LEU A 7 -14.42 87.57 64.51
N LEU A 8 -15.44 87.34 63.69
CA LEU A 8 -15.37 87.01 62.26
C LEU A 8 -16.73 86.45 61.81
N LEU A 9 -17.59 87.36 61.37
CA LEU A 9 -18.74 87.07 60.52
C LEU A 9 -18.66 88.10 59.41
N PHE A 10 -18.34 87.63 58.20
CA PHE A 10 -18.80 88.09 56.88
C PHE A 10 -17.78 87.65 55.81
N PHE A 11 -17.86 86.36 55.43
CA PHE A 11 -17.77 85.90 54.04
C PHE A 11 -18.22 84.43 54.04
N SER A 12 -19.53 84.25 53.98
CA SER A 12 -20.15 83.00 53.58
C SER A 12 -19.98 82.86 52.06
N TRP A 13 -19.05 82.03 51.62
CA TRP A 13 -19.15 81.39 50.31
C TRP A 13 -19.35 79.90 50.57
N VAL A 14 -20.52 79.44 50.15
CA VAL A 14 -20.85 78.02 50.02
C VAL A 14 -19.87 77.47 49.00
N ALA A 15 -18.99 76.54 49.40
CA ALA A 15 -18.39 75.64 48.43
C ALA A 15 -19.54 74.77 47.92
N GLN A 16 -20.20 75.21 46.85
CA GLN A 16 -21.09 74.31 46.13
C GLN A 16 -20.18 73.25 45.50
N SER A 17 -20.42 71.99 45.84
CA SER A 17 -19.87 70.88 45.09
C SER A 17 -20.26 71.08 43.63
N GLN A 18 -19.28 71.29 42.76
CA GLN A 18 -19.54 71.47 41.33
C GLN A 18 -19.64 70.08 40.71
N ASN A 19 -20.85 69.69 40.32
CA ASN A 19 -21.09 68.46 39.58
C ASN A 19 -20.44 68.57 38.19
N ILE A 20 -19.85 67.47 37.73
CA ILE A 20 -19.27 67.34 36.40
C ILE A 20 -20.40 66.99 35.42
N ASP A 21 -20.46 67.70 34.29
CA ASP A 21 -21.42 67.41 33.23
C ASP A 21 -20.86 66.35 32.28
N PHE A 22 -21.61 65.27 32.08
CA PHE A 22 -21.25 64.17 31.19
C PHE A 22 -22.29 64.07 30.08
N VAL A 23 -21.83 64.15 28.83
CA VAL A 23 -22.70 64.08 27.64
C VAL A 23 -23.10 62.64 27.32
N ASP A 24 -22.19 61.70 27.52
CA ASP A 24 -22.42 60.27 27.28
C ASP A 24 -22.96 59.56 28.53
N ALA A 25 -24.12 58.91 28.38
CA ALA A 25 -24.78 58.20 29.47
C ALA A 25 -24.03 56.93 29.90
N ASN A 26 -23.38 56.23 28.98
CA ASN A 26 -22.54 55.07 29.29
C ASN A 26 -21.30 55.51 30.06
N PHE A 27 -20.68 56.63 29.67
CA PHE A 27 -19.54 57.19 30.40
C PHE A 27 -19.91 57.58 31.84
N LYS A 28 -21.02 58.28 32.04
CA LYS A 28 -21.50 58.58 33.40
C LYS A 28 -21.82 57.31 34.19
N SER A 29 -22.49 56.35 33.55
CA SER A 29 -22.92 55.10 34.20
C SER A 29 -21.73 54.25 34.66
N VAL A 30 -20.67 54.13 33.86
CA VAL A 30 -19.49 53.34 34.24
C VAL A 30 -18.76 53.98 35.43
N LEU A 31 -18.66 55.32 35.45
CA LEU A 31 -18.03 56.04 36.56
C LEU A 31 -18.82 55.91 37.87
N LEU A 32 -20.15 56.03 37.82
CA LEU A 32 -21.03 55.83 38.97
C LEU A 32 -21.00 54.39 39.48
N GLY A 33 -20.80 53.42 38.58
CA GLY A 33 -20.69 52.01 38.90
C GLY A 33 -19.36 51.61 39.54
N SER A 34 -18.37 52.51 39.60
CA SER A 34 -17.04 52.20 40.16
C SER A 34 -17.11 51.82 41.63
N GLY A 35 -16.25 50.89 42.05
CA GLY A 35 -16.13 50.46 43.45
C GLY A 35 -15.11 49.36 43.64
N VAL A 36 -15.04 48.80 44.84
CA VAL A 36 -14.12 47.67 45.13
C VAL A 36 -14.47 46.42 44.30
N GLU A 37 -15.76 46.18 44.07
CA GLU A 37 -16.29 45.05 43.29
C GLU A 37 -16.32 45.33 41.77
N ASN A 38 -16.20 46.60 41.36
CA ASN A 38 -16.22 47.01 39.95
C ASN A 38 -15.01 47.94 39.68
N PRO A 39 -13.88 47.38 39.22
CA PRO A 39 -12.55 47.99 39.26
C PRO A 39 -12.31 49.08 38.20
N ILE A 40 -13.17 50.10 38.16
CA ILE A 40 -13.12 51.19 37.17
C ILE A 40 -12.10 52.28 37.55
N ALA A 41 -11.96 52.60 38.84
CA ALA A 41 -11.07 53.67 39.31
C ALA A 41 -10.21 53.27 40.50
N GLN A 42 -8.96 53.75 40.52
CA GLN A 42 -8.04 53.60 41.66
C GLN A 42 -7.54 54.95 42.17
N ASP A 43 -7.24 55.01 43.47
CA ASP A 43 -6.68 56.17 44.16
C ASP A 43 -5.14 56.19 44.15
N GLU A 44 -4.52 57.04 44.99
CA GLU A 44 -3.06 57.15 45.12
C GLU A 44 -2.35 55.97 45.79
N ASN A 45 -3.10 55.08 46.44
CA ASN A 45 -2.58 53.87 47.07
C ASN A 45 -2.87 52.62 46.22
N ASP A 46 -3.28 52.80 44.95
CA ASP A 46 -3.72 51.74 44.04
C ASP A 46 -4.95 50.95 44.56
N ALA A 47 -5.71 51.51 45.50
CA ALA A 47 -6.94 50.91 45.99
C ALA A 47 -8.10 51.24 45.05
N TYR A 48 -8.93 50.25 44.71
CA TYR A 48 -10.16 50.47 43.95
C TYR A 48 -11.17 51.27 44.79
N ILE A 49 -11.72 52.34 44.22
CA ILE A 49 -12.62 53.27 44.91
C ILE A 49 -13.94 53.46 44.16
N ALA A 50 -15.00 53.72 44.90
CA ALA A 50 -16.19 54.34 44.32
C ALA A 50 -15.85 55.80 43.99
N ILE A 51 -16.22 56.29 42.80
CA ILE A 51 -15.97 57.70 42.46
C ILE A 51 -17.03 58.57 43.15
N ASP A 52 -18.31 58.19 43.09
CA ASP A 52 -19.39 58.82 43.87
C ASP A 52 -19.23 58.46 45.37
N GLN A 53 -18.58 59.34 46.12
CA GLN A 53 -18.22 59.10 47.53
C GLN A 53 -19.41 59.34 48.46
N ASN A 54 -20.35 60.19 48.05
CA ASN A 54 -21.50 60.57 48.86
C ASN A 54 -22.79 59.81 48.47
N ALA A 55 -22.74 59.02 47.40
CA ALA A 55 -23.82 58.21 46.84
C ALA A 55 -25.05 59.02 46.41
N ASP A 56 -24.85 60.25 45.92
CA ASP A 56 -25.93 61.13 45.45
C ASP A 56 -26.28 60.96 43.97
N GLY A 57 -25.57 60.09 43.25
CA GLY A 57 -25.78 59.79 41.84
C GLY A 57 -25.14 60.79 40.88
N GLU A 58 -24.32 61.72 41.38
CA GLU A 58 -23.59 62.71 40.61
C GLU A 58 -22.10 62.65 40.95
N ILE A 59 -21.21 62.76 39.96
CA ILE A 59 -19.76 62.87 40.22
C ILE A 59 -19.38 64.35 40.32
N GLN A 60 -18.74 64.72 41.42
CA GLN A 60 -18.30 66.10 41.65
C GLN A 60 -16.80 66.26 41.44
N VAL A 61 -16.36 67.50 41.16
CA VAL A 61 -14.93 67.79 40.91
C VAL A 61 -14.04 67.31 42.06
N SER A 62 -14.47 67.45 43.33
CA SER A 62 -13.70 66.97 44.49
C SER A 62 -13.50 65.46 44.51
N GLU A 63 -14.46 64.71 43.96
CA GLU A 63 -14.43 63.24 43.89
C GLU A 63 -13.51 62.79 42.74
N ALA A 64 -13.62 63.40 41.58
CA ALA A 64 -12.73 63.15 40.44
C ALA A 64 -11.24 63.39 40.78
N LEU A 65 -10.94 64.34 41.68
CA LEU A 65 -9.58 64.63 42.14
C LEU A 65 -8.96 63.50 42.99
N LEU A 66 -9.75 62.55 43.49
CA LEU A 66 -9.23 61.38 44.24
C LEU A 66 -8.68 60.30 43.31
N VAL A 67 -9.15 60.25 42.06
CA VAL A 67 -8.78 59.22 41.09
C VAL A 67 -7.37 59.45 40.54
N ARG A 68 -6.61 58.36 40.38
CA ARG A 68 -5.28 58.32 39.75
C ARG A 68 -5.22 57.41 38.54
N LYS A 69 -6.04 56.35 38.51
CA LYS A 69 -6.11 55.42 37.37
C LYS A 69 -7.55 55.16 37.00
N LEU A 70 -7.83 55.13 35.70
CA LEU A 70 -9.17 54.95 35.17
C LEU A 70 -9.15 53.91 34.04
N PHE A 71 -10.02 52.92 34.16
CA PHE A 71 -10.18 51.78 33.26
C PHE A 71 -11.59 51.83 32.67
N LEU A 72 -11.69 52.21 31.39
CA LEU A 72 -12.94 52.46 30.68
C LEU A 72 -13.10 51.59 29.44
N GLU A 73 -12.28 50.56 29.29
CA GLU A 73 -12.28 49.67 28.13
C GLU A 73 -13.66 49.01 27.91
N ASP A 74 -14.08 48.83 26.65
CA ASP A 74 -15.27 48.05 26.26
C ASP A 74 -16.63 48.55 26.80
N ASN A 75 -16.75 49.85 27.12
CA ASN A 75 -17.95 50.41 27.76
C ASN A 75 -18.92 51.10 26.79
N GLN A 76 -18.73 50.96 25.47
CA GLN A 76 -19.57 51.61 24.45
C GLN A 76 -19.66 53.14 24.64
N ILE A 77 -18.56 53.75 25.09
CA ILE A 77 -18.46 55.19 25.29
C ILE A 77 -18.26 55.86 23.93
N SER A 78 -19.06 56.90 23.67
CA SER A 78 -19.08 57.65 22.42
C SER A 78 -18.63 59.11 22.57
N ASP A 79 -18.53 59.62 23.80
CA ASP A 79 -18.07 60.97 24.12
C ASP A 79 -17.40 61.03 25.52
N LEU A 80 -16.28 61.74 25.64
CA LEU A 80 -15.48 61.86 26.88
C LEU A 80 -15.64 63.21 27.59
N THR A 81 -16.65 64.00 27.26
CA THR A 81 -16.93 65.26 27.95
C THR A 81 -17.08 65.01 29.45
N GLY A 82 -16.33 65.79 30.24
CA GLY A 82 -16.23 65.64 31.70
C GLY A 82 -14.88 65.09 32.18
N LEU A 83 -14.15 64.36 31.32
CA LEU A 83 -12.88 63.70 31.68
C LEU A 83 -11.79 64.68 32.13
N SER A 84 -11.77 65.91 31.61
CA SER A 84 -10.78 66.94 31.98
C SER A 84 -10.82 67.34 33.47
N SER A 85 -11.91 67.01 34.19
CA SER A 85 -12.04 67.24 35.64
C SER A 85 -11.18 66.29 36.48
N PHE A 86 -10.70 65.18 35.91
CA PHE A 86 -9.84 64.18 36.56
C PHE A 86 -8.36 64.60 36.51
N SER A 87 -8.05 65.81 36.95
CA SER A 87 -6.72 66.44 36.75
C SER A 87 -5.53 65.74 37.43
N ASN A 88 -5.76 64.84 38.39
CA ASN A 88 -4.72 64.04 39.04
C ASN A 88 -4.49 62.67 38.38
N LEU A 89 -5.16 62.39 37.25
CA LEU A 89 -5.07 61.12 36.54
C LEU A 89 -3.65 60.87 36.01
N ARG A 90 -3.14 59.68 36.28
CA ARG A 90 -1.82 59.18 35.85
C ARG A 90 -1.93 58.05 34.83
N PHE A 91 -3.05 57.35 34.81
CA PHE A 91 -3.27 56.20 33.95
C PHE A 91 -4.68 56.24 33.39
N LEU A 92 -4.80 56.17 32.06
CA LEU A 92 -6.08 56.14 31.37
C LEU A 92 -6.07 55.03 30.32
N ARG A 93 -7.05 54.14 30.41
CA ARG A 93 -7.38 53.18 29.35
C ARG A 93 -8.81 53.40 28.90
N ILE A 94 -8.99 53.64 27.60
CA ILE A 94 -10.28 53.88 26.97
C ILE A 94 -10.48 53.01 25.72
N ALA A 95 -9.69 51.94 25.58
CA ALA A 95 -9.69 51.07 24.40
C ALA A 95 -11.09 50.52 24.06
N ASN A 96 -11.33 50.18 22.79
CA ASN A 96 -12.58 49.56 22.30
C ASN A 96 -13.86 50.37 22.57
N ASN A 97 -13.78 51.70 22.50
CA ASN A 97 -14.93 52.58 22.66
C ASN A 97 -15.21 53.37 21.37
N PRO A 98 -16.45 53.39 20.84
CA PRO A 98 -16.76 54.02 19.56
C PRO A 98 -16.83 55.56 19.66
N LEU A 99 -15.69 56.22 19.79
CA LEU A 99 -15.56 57.68 19.93
C LEU A 99 -15.76 58.44 18.59
N ASN A 100 -16.41 57.81 17.61
CA ASN A 100 -17.06 58.42 16.45
C ASN A 100 -16.23 59.43 15.64
N GLY A 101 -14.96 59.15 15.40
CA GLY A 101 -14.08 59.99 14.58
C GLY A 101 -13.66 61.30 15.26
N GLN A 102 -13.87 61.44 16.57
CA GLN A 102 -13.48 62.64 17.31
C GLN A 102 -11.96 62.85 17.30
N ASN A 103 -11.55 64.12 17.47
CA ASN A 103 -10.18 64.47 17.83
C ASN A 103 -10.15 64.74 19.33
N LEU A 104 -9.52 63.85 20.09
CA LEU A 104 -9.56 63.87 21.56
C LEU A 104 -8.48 64.79 22.12
N ASP A 105 -8.84 65.64 23.08
CA ASP A 105 -7.88 66.52 23.76
C ASP A 105 -7.59 66.06 25.19
N PHE A 106 -6.36 65.62 25.42
CA PHE A 106 -5.87 65.18 26.73
C PHE A 106 -4.93 66.19 27.38
N SER A 107 -4.64 67.34 26.75
CA SER A 107 -3.62 68.30 27.18
C SER A 107 -3.80 68.85 28.61
N SER A 108 -5.03 68.80 29.15
CA SER A 108 -5.31 69.19 30.54
C SER A 108 -4.86 68.16 31.59
N LEU A 109 -4.68 66.89 31.21
CA LEU A 109 -4.35 65.77 32.12
C LEU A 109 -2.83 65.67 32.36
N THR A 110 -2.20 66.77 32.77
CA THR A 110 -0.72 66.92 32.80
C THR A 110 0.06 65.91 33.67
N GLN A 111 -0.63 65.15 34.53
CA GLN A 111 -0.04 64.10 35.37
C GLN A 111 -0.03 62.72 34.69
N LEU A 112 -0.56 62.60 33.47
CA LEU A 112 -0.71 61.32 32.78
C LEU A 112 0.65 60.72 32.43
N GLN A 113 0.82 59.45 32.80
CA GLN A 113 2.00 58.61 32.60
C GLN A 113 1.71 57.47 31.60
N PHE A 114 0.46 57.05 31.51
CA PHE A 114 0.00 56.01 30.59
C PHE A 114 -1.31 56.44 29.94
N LEU A 115 -1.37 56.38 28.61
CA LEU A 115 -2.56 56.60 27.82
C LEU A 115 -2.74 55.47 26.81
N SER A 116 -3.87 54.78 26.87
CA SER A 116 -4.30 53.86 25.82
C SER A 116 -5.67 54.25 25.28
N CYS A 117 -5.70 54.48 23.97
CA CYS A 117 -6.88 54.80 23.16
C CYS A 117 -6.85 53.93 21.91
N GLU A 118 -6.74 52.61 22.10
CA GLU A 118 -6.75 51.62 21.02
C GLU A 118 -8.18 51.35 20.50
N ALA A 119 -8.32 51.16 19.19
CA ALA A 119 -9.59 50.76 18.57
C ALA A 119 -10.77 51.68 18.95
N CYS A 120 -10.49 52.97 19.11
CA CYS A 120 -11.49 53.95 19.54
C CYS A 120 -12.19 54.67 18.37
N ASN A 121 -11.80 54.36 17.13
CA ASN A 121 -12.26 55.07 15.93
C ASN A 121 -12.01 56.59 16.01
N VAL A 122 -10.87 57.04 16.56
CA VAL A 122 -10.53 58.47 16.65
C VAL A 122 -9.77 58.95 15.42
N SER A 123 -9.92 60.23 15.05
CA SER A 123 -9.21 60.85 13.92
C SER A 123 -7.97 61.66 14.32
N GLY A 124 -7.80 61.90 15.61
CA GLY A 124 -6.66 62.61 16.18
C GLY A 124 -6.64 62.56 17.70
N VAL A 125 -5.47 62.81 18.27
CA VAL A 125 -5.28 63.01 19.71
C VAL A 125 -4.36 64.20 19.95
N ASN A 126 -4.72 65.07 20.88
CA ASN A 126 -3.86 66.13 21.38
C ASN A 126 -3.27 65.72 22.73
N VAL A 127 -1.96 65.45 22.72
CA VAL A 127 -1.16 65.05 23.89
C VAL A 127 -0.14 66.13 24.28
N ALA A 128 -0.30 67.36 23.77
CA ALA A 128 0.61 68.45 24.06
C ALA A 128 0.67 68.74 25.58
N GLY A 129 1.88 68.93 26.10
CA GLY A 129 2.11 69.25 27.51
C GLY A 129 2.10 68.04 28.47
N LEU A 130 1.85 66.82 27.98
CA LEU A 130 1.89 65.60 28.79
C LEU A 130 3.32 65.11 29.06
N THR A 131 4.14 65.96 29.68
CA THR A 131 5.58 65.72 29.91
C THR A 131 5.90 64.50 30.79
N GLN A 132 4.92 63.95 31.52
CA GLN A 132 5.08 62.75 32.35
C GLN A 132 4.72 61.46 31.60
N LEU A 133 4.22 61.55 30.37
CA LEU A 133 3.75 60.41 29.61
C LEU A 133 4.92 59.49 29.24
N ASN A 134 4.80 58.22 29.61
CA ASN A 134 5.80 57.19 29.40
C ASN A 134 5.36 56.13 28.38
N PHE A 135 4.05 55.87 28.31
CA PHE A 135 3.41 54.95 27.37
C PHE A 135 2.26 55.65 26.65
N LEU A 136 2.27 55.57 25.32
CA LEU A 136 1.20 56.06 24.45
C LEU A 136 0.78 54.97 23.46
N GLN A 137 -0.43 54.46 23.61
CA GLN A 137 -1.00 53.42 22.76
C GLN A 137 -2.23 53.97 22.03
N LEU A 138 -2.14 54.01 20.70
CA LEU A 138 -3.10 54.65 19.79
C LEU A 138 -3.44 53.74 18.60
N MET A 139 -3.14 52.44 18.68
CA MET A 139 -3.29 51.52 17.56
C MET A 139 -4.74 51.35 17.12
N GLN A 140 -4.92 50.97 15.85
CA GLN A 140 -6.25 50.70 15.24
C GLN A 140 -7.20 51.90 15.30
N ASN A 141 -6.75 53.07 14.86
CA ASN A 141 -7.58 54.27 14.74
C ASN A 141 -7.52 54.84 13.32
N SER A 142 -8.02 56.06 13.14
CA SER A 142 -7.96 56.83 11.89
C SER A 142 -7.12 58.09 12.06
N ILE A 143 -6.06 58.03 12.87
CA ILE A 143 -5.19 59.18 13.15
C ILE A 143 -4.35 59.49 11.91
N SER A 144 -4.44 60.73 11.44
CA SER A 144 -3.71 61.22 10.25
C SER A 144 -2.48 62.06 10.56
N SER A 145 -2.36 62.56 11.80
CA SER A 145 -1.20 63.28 12.29
C SER A 145 -1.06 63.11 13.81
N LEU A 146 0.18 63.03 14.30
CA LEU A 146 0.48 62.91 15.72
C LEU A 146 1.64 63.84 16.08
N ASP A 147 1.41 64.78 17.00
CA ASP A 147 2.43 65.68 17.52
C ASP A 147 2.98 65.16 18.85
N LEU A 148 4.27 64.83 18.87
CA LEU A 148 5.00 64.29 20.03
C LEU A 148 5.87 65.36 20.71
N THR A 149 5.75 66.63 20.32
CA THR A 149 6.61 67.70 20.82
C THR A 149 6.50 67.84 22.33
N GLY A 150 7.64 67.73 23.03
CA GLY A 150 7.73 67.90 24.48
C GLY A 150 7.42 66.64 25.30
N LEU A 151 7.17 65.49 24.68
CA LEU A 151 6.98 64.20 25.35
C LEU A 151 8.31 63.54 25.72
N ILE A 152 9.15 64.27 26.46
CA ILE A 152 10.55 63.91 26.75
C ILE A 152 10.75 62.60 27.53
N ASN A 153 9.71 62.12 28.24
CA ASN A 153 9.74 60.88 29.02
C ASN A 153 9.08 59.70 28.31
N LEU A 154 8.59 59.89 27.08
CA LEU A 154 7.93 58.84 26.32
C LEU A 154 8.94 57.74 25.98
N SER A 155 8.67 56.53 26.46
CA SER A 155 9.54 55.37 26.29
C SER A 155 8.95 54.32 25.35
N GLU A 156 7.63 54.30 25.19
CA GLU A 156 6.92 53.40 24.30
C GLU A 156 5.82 54.17 23.57
N LEU A 157 5.83 54.04 22.25
CA LEU A 157 4.80 54.56 21.37
C LEU A 157 4.30 53.43 20.46
N ASP A 158 3.02 53.13 20.55
CA ASP A 158 2.30 52.36 19.52
C ASP A 158 1.27 53.25 18.85
N CYS A 159 1.50 53.57 17.58
CA CYS A 159 0.55 54.25 16.71
C CYS A 159 0.27 53.42 15.44
N SER A 160 0.39 52.11 15.53
CA SER A 160 0.20 51.20 14.40
C SER A 160 -1.24 51.15 13.91
N SER A 161 -1.48 50.67 12.68
CA SER A 161 -2.82 50.55 12.10
C SER A 161 -3.59 51.87 12.15
N ASN A 162 -2.99 52.92 11.59
CA ASN A 162 -3.56 54.26 11.46
C ASN A 162 -3.37 54.74 10.02
N ILE A 163 -3.56 56.04 9.77
CA ILE A 163 -3.42 56.63 8.43
C ILE A 163 -2.34 57.72 8.40
N LEU A 164 -1.30 57.60 9.26
CA LEU A 164 -0.19 58.55 9.33
C LEU A 164 0.62 58.52 8.04
N THR A 165 0.94 59.69 7.50
CA THR A 165 1.82 59.85 6.32
C THR A 165 3.24 60.30 6.67
N ALA A 166 3.42 60.82 7.87
CA ALA A 166 4.69 61.22 8.45
C ALA A 166 4.61 61.10 9.98
N LEU A 167 5.77 60.90 10.61
CA LEU A 167 5.90 60.85 12.06
C LEU A 167 7.23 61.49 12.47
N ASP A 168 7.18 62.50 13.33
CA ASP A 168 8.35 63.13 13.93
C ASP A 168 8.49 62.68 15.39
N VAL A 169 9.54 61.91 15.67
CA VAL A 169 9.86 61.35 16.99
C VAL A 169 10.95 62.13 17.72
N SER A 170 11.44 63.24 17.16
CA SER A 170 12.52 64.04 17.76
C SER A 170 12.15 64.65 19.11
N GLY A 171 10.85 64.84 19.38
CA GLY A 171 10.31 65.27 20.66
C GLY A 171 10.41 64.24 21.80
N SER A 172 10.73 62.98 21.46
CA SER A 172 10.71 61.83 22.36
C SER A 172 12.05 61.06 22.34
N PRO A 173 13.18 61.69 22.74
CA PRO A 173 14.51 61.09 22.63
C PRO A 173 14.74 59.85 23.52
N GLY A 174 13.85 59.62 24.51
CA GLY A 174 13.89 58.48 25.41
C GLY A 174 13.17 57.23 24.91
N LEU A 175 12.66 57.22 23.67
CA LEU A 175 11.94 56.08 23.10
C LEU A 175 12.82 54.82 23.13
N SER A 176 12.27 53.77 23.72
CA SER A 176 12.84 52.42 23.79
C SER A 176 12.11 51.43 22.88
N ARG A 177 10.83 51.69 22.59
CA ARG A 177 10.01 50.93 21.63
C ARG A 177 9.19 51.88 20.79
N LEU A 178 9.22 51.67 19.48
CA LEU A 178 8.42 52.41 18.52
C LEU A 178 7.74 51.44 17.57
N ASN A 179 6.41 51.38 17.64
CA ASN A 179 5.57 50.69 16.67
C ASN A 179 4.73 51.70 15.90
N CYS A 180 5.12 51.97 14.65
CA CYS A 180 4.34 52.77 13.71
C CYS A 180 4.00 51.99 12.44
N SER A 181 3.92 50.66 12.54
CA SER A 181 3.55 49.76 11.45
C SER A 181 2.13 49.98 10.92
N ALA A 182 1.82 49.47 9.73
CA ALA A 182 0.50 49.57 9.11
C ALA A 182 -0.02 51.03 9.07
N ASN A 183 0.77 51.89 8.44
CA ASN A 183 0.46 53.29 8.18
C ASN A 183 0.82 53.63 6.72
N PHE A 184 0.86 54.90 6.36
CA PHE A 184 1.29 55.39 5.04
C PHE A 184 2.55 56.25 5.15
N ILE A 185 3.42 55.96 6.14
CA ILE A 185 4.59 56.79 6.43
C ILE A 185 5.60 56.66 5.30
N GLN A 186 5.96 57.80 4.70
CA GLN A 186 6.95 57.86 3.62
C GLN A 186 8.35 58.22 4.11
N ASN A 187 8.45 58.92 5.24
CA ASN A 187 9.70 59.34 5.84
C ASN A 187 9.62 59.23 7.36
N LEU A 188 10.62 58.58 7.95
CA LEU A 188 10.77 58.45 9.39
C LEU A 188 12.22 58.71 9.77
N ASN A 189 12.46 59.67 10.66
CA ASN A 189 13.80 59.93 11.20
C ASN A 189 13.90 59.41 12.63
N VAL A 190 14.67 58.33 12.82
CA VAL A 190 14.96 57.73 14.13
C VAL A 190 16.41 57.93 14.56
N GLN A 191 17.20 58.72 13.83
CA GLN A 191 18.62 58.87 14.10
C GLN A 191 18.87 59.39 15.52
N ASN A 192 19.89 58.86 16.18
CA ASN A 192 20.29 59.18 17.56
C ASN A 192 19.27 58.84 18.66
N LEU A 193 18.22 58.06 18.37
CA LEU A 193 17.38 57.45 19.41
C LEU A 193 18.14 56.30 20.09
N SER A 194 19.15 56.62 20.88
CA SER A 194 20.10 55.64 21.43
C SER A 194 19.50 54.64 22.41
N ALA A 195 18.31 54.93 22.95
CA ALA A 195 17.57 54.04 23.84
C ALA A 195 16.67 53.05 23.09
N LEU A 196 16.44 53.26 21.78
CA LEU A 196 15.51 52.47 20.98
C LEU A 196 16.05 51.04 20.84
N ASN A 197 15.30 50.09 21.37
CA ASN A 197 15.60 48.66 21.38
C ASN A 197 14.77 47.87 20.38
N GLU A 198 13.54 48.34 20.12
CA GLU A 198 12.60 47.71 19.19
C GLU A 198 11.99 48.77 18.26
N LEU A 199 12.08 48.51 16.96
CA LEU A 199 11.52 49.37 15.92
C LEU A 199 10.68 48.54 14.95
N ALA A 200 9.38 48.86 14.89
CA ALA A 200 8.43 48.25 13.98
C ALA A 200 7.85 49.31 13.03
N VAL A 201 8.20 49.18 11.75
CA VAL A 201 7.83 50.09 10.66
C VAL A 201 7.25 49.37 9.44
N GLN A 202 6.96 48.06 9.56
CA GLN A 202 6.40 47.26 8.47
C GLN A 202 5.05 47.80 7.96
N TYR A 203 4.70 47.49 6.71
CA TYR A 203 3.47 47.98 6.06
C TYR A 203 3.40 49.52 6.08
N ASN A 204 4.43 50.17 5.54
CA ASN A 204 4.49 51.61 5.30
C ASN A 204 4.97 51.87 3.86
N GLN A 205 5.36 53.10 3.54
CA GLN A 205 5.82 53.53 2.22
C GLN A 205 7.24 54.12 2.30
N LEU A 206 8.06 53.59 3.20
CA LEU A 206 9.42 54.08 3.41
C LEU A 206 10.30 53.68 2.23
N SER A 207 10.94 54.68 1.59
CA SER A 207 11.95 54.43 0.55
C SER A 207 13.37 54.31 1.11
N THR A 208 13.61 54.89 2.30
CA THR A 208 14.89 54.83 3.01
C THR A 208 14.67 54.75 4.51
N LEU A 209 15.55 54.05 5.21
CA LEU A 209 15.62 54.05 6.68
C LEU A 209 17.08 54.10 7.13
N ASP A 210 17.41 55.07 7.97
CA ASP A 210 18.76 55.25 8.49
C ASP A 210 18.79 55.17 10.02
N LEU A 211 19.51 54.16 10.52
CA LEU A 211 19.62 53.83 11.93
C LEU A 211 20.91 54.35 12.58
N SER A 212 21.55 55.34 11.96
CA SER A 212 22.72 56.01 12.56
C SER A 212 22.40 56.55 13.96
N GLY A 213 23.24 56.22 14.94
CA GLY A 213 23.07 56.55 16.35
C GLY A 213 22.05 55.69 17.13
N VAL A 214 21.41 54.69 16.52
CA VAL A 214 20.41 53.80 17.17
C VAL A 214 21.10 52.57 17.77
N VAL A 215 22.02 52.81 18.70
CA VAL A 215 22.98 51.79 19.18
C VAL A 215 22.39 50.64 20.00
N SER A 216 21.21 50.80 20.59
CA SER A 216 20.59 49.78 21.45
C SER A 216 19.62 48.85 20.73
N LEU A 217 19.44 49.02 19.41
CA LEU A 217 18.45 48.30 18.64
C LEU A 217 18.77 46.81 18.63
N GLY A 218 17.85 45.99 19.13
CA GLY A 218 17.94 44.53 19.13
C GLY A 218 16.99 43.87 18.13
N TYR A 219 15.90 44.55 17.78
CA TYR A 219 14.81 44.00 16.96
C TYR A 219 14.30 45.04 15.97
N LEU A 220 14.33 44.70 14.67
CA LEU A 220 13.85 45.55 13.58
C LEU A 220 12.90 44.79 12.66
N THR A 221 11.68 45.30 12.50
CA THR A 221 10.74 44.88 11.45
C THR A 221 10.47 46.04 10.49
N ALA A 222 10.97 45.90 9.26
CA ALA A 222 10.87 46.88 8.18
C ALA A 222 10.40 46.26 6.85
N TYR A 223 9.77 45.09 6.91
CA TYR A 223 9.24 44.39 5.74
C TYR A 223 8.01 45.11 5.16
N GLU A 224 7.66 44.81 3.91
CA GLU A 224 6.50 45.41 3.22
C GLU A 224 6.57 46.95 3.23
N ASN A 225 7.65 47.47 2.67
CA ASN A 225 7.91 48.89 2.41
C ASN A 225 8.50 49.02 0.99
N ASP A 226 8.91 50.23 0.61
CA ASP A 226 9.55 50.51 -0.68
C ASP A 226 11.07 50.75 -0.50
N LEU A 227 11.71 50.11 0.49
CA LEU A 227 13.08 50.44 0.87
C LEU A 227 14.06 50.08 -0.24
N VAL A 228 14.71 51.10 -0.81
CA VAL A 228 15.86 50.96 -1.71
C VAL A 228 17.17 51.02 -0.93
N ASN A 229 17.16 51.67 0.25
CA ASN A 229 18.33 51.81 1.12
C ASN A 229 17.95 51.63 2.60
N LEU A 230 18.66 50.72 3.27
CA LEU A 230 18.59 50.48 4.70
C LEU A 230 20.00 50.60 5.31
N SER A 231 20.25 51.68 6.04
CA SER A 231 21.53 51.91 6.72
C SER A 231 21.47 51.36 8.16
N LEU A 232 22.32 50.38 8.45
CA LEU A 232 22.42 49.68 9.74
C LEU A 232 23.68 50.05 10.54
N THR A 233 24.45 51.05 10.08
CA THR A 233 25.85 51.34 10.51
C THR A 233 26.12 51.28 12.01
N ASP A 234 25.22 51.81 12.85
CA ASP A 234 25.40 51.88 14.31
C ASP A 234 24.55 50.86 15.10
N ALA A 235 23.74 50.05 14.43
CA ALA A 235 22.83 49.07 15.06
C ALA A 235 23.55 47.80 15.53
N VAL A 236 24.73 47.93 16.15
CA VAL A 236 25.67 46.84 16.48
C VAL A 236 25.13 45.78 17.47
N ASN A 237 24.01 46.06 18.13
CA ASN A 237 23.32 45.14 19.05
C ASN A 237 22.15 44.40 18.39
N LEU A 238 21.94 44.58 17.07
CA LEU A 238 20.83 43.99 16.35
C LEU A 238 20.95 42.46 16.33
N GLN A 239 19.88 41.79 16.75
CA GLN A 239 19.78 40.33 16.80
C GLN A 239 18.79 39.79 15.77
N PHE A 240 17.73 40.57 15.48
CA PHE A 240 16.64 40.18 14.59
C PHE A 240 16.40 41.28 13.55
N LEU A 241 16.55 40.91 12.28
CA LEU A 241 16.33 41.79 11.14
C LEU A 241 15.30 41.17 10.19
N PHE A 242 14.14 41.80 10.07
CA PHE A 242 13.10 41.42 9.10
C PHE A 242 12.86 42.57 8.12
N ALA A 243 13.37 42.46 6.90
CA ALA A 243 13.28 43.47 5.85
C ALA A 243 12.88 42.87 4.49
N TYR A 244 12.11 41.76 4.50
CA TYR A 244 11.59 41.13 3.29
C TYR A 244 10.54 41.99 2.58
N SER A 245 10.23 41.71 1.31
CA SER A 245 9.29 42.48 0.48
C SER A 245 9.67 43.97 0.44
N ASN A 246 10.85 44.28 -0.10
CA ASN A 246 11.37 45.63 -0.31
C ASN A 246 12.12 45.69 -1.66
N GLU A 247 12.78 46.81 -1.96
CA GLU A 247 13.54 47.03 -3.20
C GLU A 247 15.07 47.10 -2.95
N LEU A 248 15.58 46.42 -1.92
CA LEU A 248 17.00 46.51 -1.54
C LEU A 248 17.88 45.84 -2.59
N ALA A 249 18.74 46.63 -3.24
CA ALA A 249 19.77 46.11 -4.16
C ALA A 249 21.07 45.69 -3.46
N THR A 250 21.32 46.27 -2.29
CA THR A 250 22.49 45.99 -1.43
C THR A 250 22.10 46.10 0.04
N LEU A 251 22.75 45.33 0.90
CA LEU A 251 22.59 45.43 2.33
C LEU A 251 23.95 45.17 3.00
N ASP A 252 24.40 46.12 3.83
CA ASP A 252 25.64 45.99 4.58
C ASP A 252 25.34 45.46 5.99
N LEU A 253 25.85 44.27 6.29
CA LEU A 253 25.75 43.63 7.61
C LEU A 253 27.08 43.70 8.39
N SER A 254 28.06 44.45 7.88
CA SER A 254 29.37 44.56 8.54
C SER A 254 29.23 45.13 9.96
N GLY A 255 29.93 44.53 10.91
CA GLY A 255 29.90 44.93 12.32
C GLY A 255 28.68 44.46 13.12
N LEU A 256 27.68 43.82 12.48
CA LEU A 256 26.48 43.31 13.17
C LEU A 256 26.70 41.91 13.77
N THR A 257 27.69 41.79 14.66
CA THR A 257 28.20 40.50 15.15
C THR A 257 27.23 39.70 16.02
N GLN A 258 26.11 40.30 16.44
CA GLN A 258 25.08 39.68 17.29
C GLN A 258 23.85 39.20 16.52
N LEU A 259 23.83 39.34 15.18
CA LEU A 259 22.72 38.88 14.36
C LEU A 259 22.51 37.37 14.49
N LYS A 260 21.28 36.99 14.79
CA LYS A 260 20.82 35.60 14.90
C LYS A 260 19.82 35.24 13.80
N TYR A 261 19.00 36.20 13.38
CA TYR A 261 17.94 36.03 12.38
C TYR A 261 18.00 37.16 11.37
N VAL A 262 18.12 36.80 10.10
CA VAL A 262 18.07 37.73 8.96
C VAL A 262 17.07 37.20 7.95
N ASP A 263 15.99 37.95 7.73
CA ASP A 263 15.00 37.71 6.67
C ASP A 263 14.94 38.91 5.74
N VAL A 264 15.49 38.72 4.53
CA VAL A 264 15.56 39.73 3.46
C VAL A 264 15.02 39.16 2.14
N ARG A 265 14.09 38.22 2.23
CA ARG A 265 13.42 37.62 1.07
C ARG A 265 12.72 38.66 0.20
N TYR A 266 12.48 38.36 -1.07
CA TYR A 266 11.75 39.25 -1.98
C TYR A 266 12.34 40.67 -2.02
N ASN A 267 13.63 40.74 -2.36
CA ASN A 267 14.37 41.98 -2.58
C ASN A 267 15.10 41.89 -3.94
N MET A 268 16.04 42.80 -4.19
CA MET A 268 16.84 42.85 -5.41
C MET A 268 18.34 42.60 -5.16
N LEU A 269 18.68 41.89 -4.07
CA LEU A 269 20.06 41.70 -3.64
C LEU A 269 20.84 40.87 -4.67
N THR A 270 21.99 41.38 -5.12
CA THR A 270 22.90 40.63 -6.01
C THR A 270 24.03 39.91 -5.26
N ALA A 271 24.27 40.31 -4.02
CA ALA A 271 25.18 39.69 -3.08
C ALA A 271 24.77 40.03 -1.65
N LEU A 272 25.13 39.18 -0.70
CA LEU A 272 25.00 39.44 0.74
C LEU A 272 26.22 38.86 1.45
N ASP A 273 26.95 39.70 2.17
CA ASP A 273 28.08 39.27 3.00
C ASP A 273 27.61 39.05 4.44
N VAL A 274 27.61 37.78 4.86
CA VAL A 274 27.25 37.35 6.22
C VAL A 274 28.47 36.91 7.04
N SER A 275 29.68 37.17 6.55
CA SER A 275 30.93 36.71 7.18
C SER A 275 31.19 37.33 8.56
N ALA A 276 30.56 38.47 8.85
CA ALA A 276 30.62 39.16 10.14
C ALA A 276 29.57 38.69 11.16
N CYS A 277 28.72 37.72 10.80
CA CYS A 277 27.57 37.26 11.61
C CYS A 277 27.76 35.81 12.10
N PRO A 278 28.72 35.52 13.01
CA PRO A 278 29.05 34.15 13.40
C PRO A 278 27.93 33.44 14.19
N ASP A 279 27.09 34.20 14.88
CA ASP A 279 25.97 33.69 15.70
C ASP A 279 24.67 33.51 14.88
N LEU A 280 24.74 33.65 13.55
CA LEU A 280 23.59 33.57 12.66
C LEU A 280 23.00 32.15 12.71
N ASN A 281 21.77 32.04 13.22
CA ASN A 281 21.04 30.79 13.37
C ASN A 281 20.06 30.56 12.21
N GLN A 282 19.49 31.62 11.65
CA GLN A 282 18.58 31.55 10.52
C GLN A 282 18.89 32.64 9.49
N LEU A 283 19.00 32.23 8.23
CA LEU A 283 19.19 33.11 7.09
C LEU A 283 18.14 32.81 6.02
N SER A 284 17.35 33.81 5.67
CA SER A 284 16.36 33.75 4.60
C SER A 284 16.64 34.86 3.57
N VAL A 285 17.10 34.46 2.39
CA VAL A 285 17.49 35.34 1.27
C VAL A 285 16.75 34.97 -0.03
N ASP A 286 15.64 34.26 0.09
CA ASP A 286 14.85 33.74 -1.01
C ASP A 286 14.36 34.85 -1.97
N ASN A 287 14.20 34.52 -3.24
CA ASN A 287 13.69 35.43 -4.28
C ASN A 287 14.50 36.74 -4.32
N ASN A 288 15.80 36.60 -4.58
CA ASN A 288 16.75 37.68 -4.83
C ASN A 288 17.51 37.40 -6.13
N GLN A 289 18.65 38.06 -6.34
CA GLN A 289 19.50 37.89 -7.52
C GLN A 289 20.92 37.46 -7.12
N ILE A 290 21.06 36.75 -6.01
CA ILE A 290 22.36 36.38 -5.42
C ILE A 290 23.02 35.28 -6.26
N ALA A 291 24.20 35.58 -6.80
CA ALA A 291 24.96 34.62 -7.62
C ALA A 291 25.95 33.76 -6.80
N THR A 292 26.38 34.26 -5.64
CA THR A 292 27.32 33.58 -4.74
C THR A 292 26.97 33.91 -3.29
N LEU A 293 26.98 32.89 -2.42
CA LEU A 293 26.75 33.04 -0.98
C LEU A 293 27.85 32.32 -0.20
N ASN A 294 28.62 33.06 0.59
CA ASN A 294 29.70 32.51 1.40
C ASN A 294 29.23 32.32 2.85
N LEU A 295 29.19 31.07 3.31
CA LEU A 295 28.68 30.68 4.63
C LEU A 295 29.76 30.13 5.57
N ALA A 296 31.05 30.27 5.21
CA ALA A 296 32.15 29.63 5.92
C ALA A 296 32.30 30.05 7.40
N ASN A 297 31.79 31.23 7.78
CA ASN A 297 31.85 31.74 9.15
C ASN A 297 30.56 31.52 9.96
N ASN A 298 29.53 30.90 9.37
CA ASN A 298 28.19 30.79 9.97
C ASN A 298 27.93 29.37 10.48
N ALA A 299 28.81 28.86 11.35
CA ALA A 299 28.73 27.48 11.85
C ALA A 299 27.50 27.20 12.74
N ALA A 300 26.84 28.25 13.26
CA ALA A 300 25.63 28.15 14.07
C ALA A 300 24.33 28.07 13.24
N LEU A 301 24.42 28.12 11.90
CA LEU A 301 23.28 28.17 11.00
C LEU A 301 22.48 26.87 11.11
N ASN A 302 21.22 26.99 11.49
CA ASN A 302 20.27 25.88 11.64
C ASN A 302 19.24 25.83 10.51
N VAL A 303 18.82 27.01 10.02
CA VAL A 303 17.88 27.14 8.91
C VAL A 303 18.50 28.03 7.83
N LEU A 304 18.62 27.49 6.63
CA LEU A 304 19.06 28.22 5.45
C LEU A 304 17.96 28.13 4.38
N SER A 305 17.44 29.29 3.99
CA SER A 305 16.54 29.43 2.84
C SER A 305 17.18 30.43 1.86
N CYS A 306 17.55 29.94 0.69
CA CYS A 306 18.16 30.70 -0.38
C CYS A 306 17.54 30.40 -1.75
N ASN A 307 16.28 29.97 -1.77
CA ASN A 307 15.60 29.55 -2.98
C ASN A 307 15.28 30.73 -3.91
N GLY A 308 15.15 30.51 -5.21
CA GLY A 308 14.84 31.58 -6.16
C GLY A 308 15.97 32.62 -6.27
N ASN A 309 17.21 32.13 -6.44
CA ASN A 309 18.41 32.95 -6.62
C ASN A 309 19.17 32.50 -7.88
N LEU A 310 20.41 32.94 -8.03
CA LEU A 310 21.26 32.64 -9.18
C LEU A 310 22.50 31.82 -8.77
N LEU A 311 22.43 31.09 -7.64
CA LEU A 311 23.57 30.34 -7.10
C LEU A 311 23.98 29.24 -8.08
N SER A 312 25.27 29.22 -8.43
CA SER A 312 25.86 28.15 -9.26
C SER A 312 26.58 27.08 -8.43
N ALA A 313 26.93 27.42 -7.18
CA ALA A 313 27.50 26.52 -6.19
C ALA A 313 27.09 26.97 -4.78
N LEU A 314 27.02 26.02 -3.86
CA LEU A 314 26.74 26.25 -2.45
C LEU A 314 27.64 25.34 -1.60
N ASP A 315 28.59 25.96 -0.89
CA ASP A 315 29.49 25.24 0.02
C ASP A 315 28.93 25.27 1.45
N LEU A 316 28.60 24.09 1.97
CA LEU A 316 28.04 23.88 3.31
C LEU A 316 29.00 23.12 4.25
N SER A 317 30.28 23.00 3.87
CA SER A 317 31.27 22.19 4.59
C SER A 317 31.51 22.63 6.05
N ASN A 318 31.19 23.88 6.40
CA ASN A 318 31.33 24.43 7.74
C ASN A 318 29.99 24.57 8.49
N ASN A 319 28.87 24.12 7.92
CA ASN A 319 27.52 24.40 8.42
C ASN A 319 26.82 23.15 8.96
N SER A 320 27.54 22.32 9.74
CA SER A 320 27.04 21.03 10.25
C SER A 320 25.80 21.12 11.17
N ALA A 321 25.41 22.33 11.60
CA ALA A 321 24.23 22.57 12.42
C ALA A 321 22.94 22.77 11.60
N VAL A 322 23.02 22.78 10.26
CA VAL A 322 21.86 22.94 9.38
C VAL A 322 20.93 21.75 9.53
N TYR A 323 19.71 22.03 9.97
CA TYR A 323 18.60 21.09 10.10
C TYR A 323 17.64 21.21 8.90
N SER A 324 17.43 22.42 8.40
CA SER A 324 16.55 22.70 7.26
C SER A 324 17.28 23.50 6.19
N LEU A 325 17.35 22.94 4.99
CA LEU A 325 17.98 23.54 3.82
C LEU A 325 16.97 23.67 2.69
N ASN A 326 16.71 24.90 2.26
CA ASN A 326 16.03 25.18 1.01
C ASN A 326 16.96 25.97 0.08
N CYS A 327 17.33 25.35 -1.04
CA CYS A 327 18.16 25.91 -2.10
C CYS A 327 17.56 25.66 -3.49
N SER A 328 16.24 25.44 -3.55
CA SER A 328 15.54 25.23 -4.82
C SER A 328 15.54 26.48 -5.72
N ASP A 329 15.18 26.32 -6.98
CA ASP A 329 15.11 27.42 -7.97
C ASP A 329 16.42 28.23 -8.05
N ASN A 330 17.52 27.52 -8.32
CA ASN A 330 18.86 28.08 -8.49
C ASN A 330 19.54 27.46 -9.74
N ASN A 331 20.83 27.69 -9.92
CA ASN A 331 21.63 27.14 -11.02
C ASN A 331 22.69 26.14 -10.52
N LEU A 332 22.44 25.45 -9.40
CA LEU A 332 23.40 24.51 -8.81
C LEU A 332 23.64 23.32 -9.75
N THR A 333 24.89 22.97 -10.00
CA THR A 333 25.26 21.79 -10.81
C THR A 333 25.61 20.56 -9.96
N SER A 334 25.88 20.78 -8.68
CA SER A 334 26.19 19.75 -7.69
C SER A 334 25.78 20.23 -6.31
N LEU A 335 25.41 19.31 -5.43
CA LEU A 335 25.12 19.60 -4.03
C LEU A 335 25.64 18.49 -3.14
N ASP A 336 26.52 18.85 -2.21
CA ASP A 336 27.08 17.95 -1.20
C ASP A 336 26.51 18.33 0.18
N VAL A 337 25.70 17.43 0.74
CA VAL A 337 25.12 17.58 2.08
C VAL A 337 25.73 16.60 3.08
N SER A 338 26.82 15.92 2.73
CA SER A 338 27.38 14.81 3.50
C SER A 338 27.81 15.16 4.93
N ASN A 339 28.14 16.43 5.19
CA ASN A 339 28.54 16.93 6.51
C ASN A 339 27.37 17.38 7.39
N LEU A 340 26.13 17.35 6.88
CA LEU A 340 24.93 17.83 7.59
C LEU A 340 24.26 16.71 8.38
N ALA A 341 24.94 16.18 9.39
CA ALA A 341 24.52 14.96 10.12
C ALA A 341 23.12 15.04 10.79
N ILE A 342 22.60 16.24 11.03
CA ILE A 342 21.28 16.46 11.64
C ILE A 342 20.23 17.00 10.64
N LEU A 343 20.51 16.95 9.33
CA LEU A 343 19.60 17.42 8.29
C LEU A 343 18.27 16.67 8.36
N GLY A 344 17.19 17.40 8.65
CA GLY A 344 15.83 16.86 8.71
C GLY A 344 15.01 17.14 7.44
N LEU A 345 15.35 18.21 6.71
CA LEU A 345 14.71 18.60 5.47
C LEU A 345 15.73 19.17 4.48
N VAL A 346 15.67 18.68 3.23
CA VAL A 346 16.37 19.30 2.10
C VAL A 346 15.45 19.48 0.90
N ASP A 347 15.41 20.70 0.38
CA ASP A 347 14.81 21.01 -0.92
C ASP A 347 15.86 21.66 -1.82
N CYS A 348 16.16 20.98 -2.93
CA CYS A 348 17.10 21.40 -3.97
C CYS A 348 16.46 21.28 -5.37
N ALA A 349 15.12 21.29 -5.44
CA ALA A 349 14.41 21.19 -6.70
C ALA A 349 14.70 22.36 -7.66
N ASN A 350 14.41 22.17 -8.95
CA ASN A 350 14.58 23.20 -9.99
C ASN A 350 16.01 23.76 -10.02
N ASN A 351 16.97 22.87 -10.20
CA ASN A 351 18.39 23.20 -10.36
C ASN A 351 18.94 22.48 -11.60
N GLN A 352 20.27 22.40 -11.73
CA GLN A 352 20.95 21.68 -12.81
C GLN A 352 21.83 20.55 -12.24
N ILE A 353 21.45 19.99 -11.09
CA ILE A 353 22.28 19.06 -10.31
C ILE A 353 22.46 17.77 -11.09
N THR A 354 23.71 17.39 -11.35
CA THR A 354 24.08 16.08 -11.90
C THR A 354 24.63 15.15 -10.83
N GLU A 355 25.18 15.71 -9.75
CA GLU A 355 25.79 14.98 -8.64
C GLU A 355 25.19 15.48 -7.32
N PHE A 356 24.46 14.60 -6.64
CA PHE A 356 23.87 14.85 -5.33
C PHE A 356 24.49 13.86 -4.32
N THR A 357 25.26 14.38 -3.38
CA THR A 357 26.01 13.56 -2.42
C THR A 357 25.32 13.58 -1.05
N LEU A 358 24.74 12.43 -0.69
CA LEU A 358 24.19 12.17 0.64
C LEU A 358 25.29 11.66 1.60
N GLY A 359 25.26 12.12 2.85
CA GLY A 359 25.97 11.50 3.96
C GLY A 359 25.02 10.67 4.82
N ASN A 360 25.49 10.15 5.95
CA ASN A 360 24.63 9.43 6.89
C ASN A 360 23.67 10.40 7.57
N HIS A 361 22.39 10.36 7.19
CA HIS A 361 21.33 11.24 7.70
C HIS A 361 20.24 10.42 8.42
N PRO A 362 20.45 10.07 9.72
CA PRO A 362 19.51 9.24 10.46
C PRO A 362 18.20 9.94 10.85
N VAL A 363 18.03 11.22 10.47
CA VAL A 363 16.86 12.04 10.82
C VAL A 363 16.25 12.75 9.61
N LEU A 364 16.75 12.49 8.39
CA LEU A 364 16.22 13.12 7.18
C LEU A 364 14.83 12.56 6.86
N GLY A 365 13.80 13.37 7.11
CA GLY A 365 12.41 12.97 6.90
C GLY A 365 11.84 13.40 5.55
N THR A 366 12.31 14.52 4.99
CA THR A 366 11.81 15.06 3.73
C THR A 366 12.95 15.44 2.81
N MET A 367 12.90 14.92 1.58
CA MET A 367 13.86 15.24 0.53
C MET A 367 13.15 15.57 -0.78
N SER A 368 13.49 16.72 -1.35
CA SER A 368 13.07 17.16 -2.67
C SER A 368 14.29 17.48 -3.53
N CYS A 369 14.42 16.77 -4.64
CA CYS A 369 15.47 16.96 -5.65
C CYS A 369 14.88 16.98 -7.08
N SER A 370 13.57 17.23 -7.21
CA SER A 370 12.87 17.21 -8.48
C SER A 370 13.41 18.25 -9.48
N ASN A 371 13.18 18.05 -10.78
CA ASN A 371 13.59 19.00 -11.82
C ASN A 371 15.09 19.31 -11.78
N ASN A 372 15.90 18.25 -11.94
CA ASN A 372 17.35 18.28 -11.98
C ASN A 372 17.87 17.34 -13.10
N ASN A 373 19.17 17.09 -13.15
CA ASN A 373 19.81 16.20 -14.12
C ASN A 373 20.44 14.97 -13.45
N ILE A 374 19.93 14.51 -12.31
CA ILE A 374 20.51 13.42 -11.52
C ILE A 374 20.31 12.09 -12.25
N SER A 375 21.39 11.35 -12.47
CA SER A 375 21.34 10.02 -13.11
C SER A 375 21.37 8.85 -12.13
N THR A 376 21.87 9.07 -10.92
CA THR A 376 22.00 8.06 -9.87
C THR A 376 21.70 8.68 -8.52
N LEU A 377 20.90 7.99 -7.69
CA LEU A 377 20.55 8.44 -6.35
C LEU A 377 20.70 7.29 -5.35
N ASP A 378 21.69 7.40 -4.46
CA ASP A 378 21.93 6.43 -3.39
C ASP A 378 21.16 6.83 -2.12
N LEU A 379 20.07 6.12 -1.85
CA LEU A 379 19.17 6.37 -0.72
C LEU A 379 19.56 5.59 0.54
N SER A 380 20.62 4.76 0.49
CA SER A 380 21.04 3.90 1.61
C SER A 380 21.42 4.69 2.87
N GLN A 381 21.78 5.97 2.70
CA GLN A 381 22.20 6.86 3.78
C GLN A 381 21.05 7.68 4.39
N ALA A 382 19.82 7.52 3.91
CA ALA A 382 18.63 8.21 4.40
C ALA A 382 17.45 7.26 4.70
N PRO A 383 17.64 6.23 5.56
CA PRO A 383 16.64 5.16 5.76
C PRO A 383 15.33 5.61 6.44
N TYR A 384 15.29 6.81 7.01
CA TYR A 384 14.13 7.37 7.73
C TYR A 384 13.32 8.37 6.91
N LEU A 385 13.51 8.41 5.59
CA LEU A 385 12.70 9.24 4.71
C LEU A 385 11.22 8.89 4.87
N VAL A 386 10.41 9.93 5.00
CA VAL A 386 8.95 9.87 5.01
C VAL A 386 8.40 10.34 3.67
N SER A 387 9.01 11.37 3.09
CA SER A 387 8.62 11.95 1.80
C SER A 387 9.84 12.10 0.89
N LEU A 388 9.75 11.56 -0.33
CA LEU A 388 10.79 11.68 -1.36
C LEU A 388 10.19 12.21 -2.67
N LYS A 389 10.68 13.36 -3.12
CA LYS A 389 10.37 13.92 -4.45
C LYS A 389 11.64 13.94 -5.29
N CYS A 390 11.69 13.09 -6.30
CA CYS A 390 12.80 12.97 -7.25
C CYS A 390 12.32 13.02 -8.71
N ALA A 391 11.14 13.60 -8.95
CA ALA A 391 10.55 13.75 -10.27
C ALA A 391 11.43 14.55 -11.25
N ASP A 392 11.24 14.38 -12.54
CA ASP A 392 11.89 15.15 -13.61
C ASP A 392 13.43 15.14 -13.48
N ASN A 393 14.00 13.94 -13.51
CA ASN A 393 15.45 13.68 -13.46
C ASN A 393 15.85 12.68 -14.56
N ASN A 394 17.09 12.20 -14.55
CA ASN A 394 17.60 11.19 -15.48
C ASN A 394 17.81 9.82 -14.79
N LEU A 395 17.04 9.51 -13.74
CA LEU A 395 17.21 8.27 -12.97
C LEU A 395 16.77 7.08 -13.80
N THR A 396 17.64 6.06 -13.90
CA THR A 396 17.31 4.78 -14.52
C THR A 396 16.95 3.70 -13.50
N THR A 397 17.46 3.84 -12.28
CA THR A 397 17.29 2.90 -11.16
C THR A 397 17.42 3.64 -9.83
N ALA A 398 16.66 3.22 -8.81
CA ALA A 398 16.78 3.67 -7.43
C ALA A 398 16.36 2.52 -6.50
N ASP A 399 17.09 2.35 -5.40
CA ASP A 399 16.78 1.32 -4.40
C ASP A 399 15.96 1.93 -3.26
N PHE A 400 14.69 1.55 -3.17
CA PHE A 400 13.76 1.99 -2.13
C PHE A 400 13.66 1.02 -0.95
N SER A 401 14.38 -0.12 -1.00
CA SER A 401 14.19 -1.24 -0.06
C SER A 401 14.48 -0.92 1.40
N MET A 402 15.30 0.10 1.65
CA MET A 402 15.68 0.53 3.00
C MET A 402 14.70 1.55 3.60
N LEU A 403 13.79 2.12 2.80
CA LEU A 403 12.93 3.26 3.18
C LEU A 403 11.61 2.78 3.82
N HIS A 404 11.70 2.04 4.92
CA HIS A 404 10.54 1.43 5.58
C HIS A 404 9.53 2.45 6.13
N THR A 405 9.94 3.69 6.34
CA THR A 405 9.10 4.80 6.83
C THR A 405 8.47 5.63 5.71
N LEU A 406 8.80 5.35 4.44
CA LEU A 406 8.33 6.11 3.29
C LEU A 406 6.81 6.06 3.21
N GLN A 407 6.19 7.23 3.10
CA GLN A 407 4.74 7.44 3.07
C GLN A 407 4.30 7.97 1.72
N ASP A 408 5.09 8.86 1.13
CA ASP A 408 4.88 9.42 -0.19
C ASP A 408 6.16 9.45 -1.03
N VAL A 409 6.02 9.08 -2.31
CA VAL A 409 7.09 9.18 -3.31
C VAL A 409 6.56 9.77 -4.61
N ASP A 410 7.31 10.72 -5.16
CA ASP A 410 7.11 11.22 -6.51
C ASP A 410 8.40 11.03 -7.31
N CYS A 411 8.35 10.10 -8.25
CA CYS A 411 9.44 9.71 -9.13
C CYS A 411 9.08 9.83 -10.61
N SER A 412 8.09 10.67 -10.92
CA SER A 412 7.64 10.95 -12.30
C SER A 412 8.75 11.52 -13.19
N GLY A 413 8.59 11.44 -14.51
CA GLY A 413 9.48 12.12 -15.46
C GLY A 413 10.93 11.64 -15.43
N ASN A 414 11.15 10.36 -15.14
CA ASN A 414 12.47 9.71 -15.11
C ASN A 414 12.61 8.67 -16.24
N GLN A 415 13.62 7.81 -16.17
CA GLN A 415 13.94 6.77 -17.15
C GLN A 415 13.89 5.36 -16.54
N PHE A 416 13.05 5.15 -15.52
CA PHE A 416 12.89 3.83 -14.89
C PHE A 416 12.31 2.81 -15.87
N THR A 417 12.85 1.57 -15.84
CA THR A 417 12.23 0.41 -16.51
C THR A 417 11.38 -0.42 -15.56
N SER A 418 11.69 -0.36 -14.27
CA SER A 418 10.96 -1.03 -13.20
C SER A 418 11.03 -0.22 -11.92
N LEU A 419 9.95 -0.25 -11.13
CA LEU A 419 9.89 0.31 -9.79
C LEU A 419 9.47 -0.78 -8.81
N ASP A 420 10.15 -0.86 -7.67
CA ASP A 420 9.83 -1.82 -6.61
C ASP A 420 9.67 -1.11 -5.27
N PHE A 421 8.44 -1.15 -4.75
CA PHE A 421 8.04 -0.58 -3.47
C PHE A 421 7.59 -1.66 -2.47
N SER A 422 7.88 -2.93 -2.73
CA SER A 422 7.42 -4.05 -1.89
C SER A 422 7.91 -4.02 -0.45
N GLN A 423 9.00 -3.29 -0.18
CA GLN A 423 9.59 -3.13 1.16
C GLN A 423 9.19 -1.80 1.83
N ASN A 424 8.19 -1.08 1.31
CA ASN A 424 7.73 0.22 1.83
C ASN A 424 6.32 0.10 2.44
N PRO A 425 6.16 -0.51 3.63
CA PRO A 425 4.84 -0.87 4.19
C PRO A 425 3.98 0.31 4.66
N ASN A 426 4.55 1.53 4.70
CA ASN A 426 3.83 2.75 5.05
C ASN A 426 3.48 3.60 3.81
N LEU A 427 3.90 3.18 2.61
CA LEU A 427 3.72 3.93 1.39
C LEU A 427 2.24 3.89 1.02
N TYR A 428 1.57 5.03 1.05
CA TYR A 428 0.17 5.14 0.63
C TYR A 428 0.02 6.00 -0.62
N PHE A 429 1.09 6.66 -1.09
CA PHE A 429 1.06 7.48 -2.29
C PHE A 429 2.34 7.33 -3.11
N ALA A 430 2.23 6.81 -4.33
CA ALA A 430 3.32 6.70 -5.28
C ALA A 430 2.93 7.33 -6.63
N GLN A 431 3.66 8.35 -7.04
CA GLN A 431 3.52 8.99 -8.36
C GLN A 431 4.74 8.64 -9.22
N TYR A 432 4.47 8.15 -10.43
CA TYR A 432 5.46 7.60 -11.36
C TYR A 432 5.09 7.83 -12.84
N SER A 433 4.18 8.76 -13.12
CA SER A 433 3.85 9.23 -14.48
C SER A 433 5.10 9.64 -15.28
N ASP A 434 4.97 9.74 -16.60
CA ASP A 434 6.01 10.29 -17.49
C ASP A 434 7.33 9.49 -17.51
N ASN A 435 7.33 8.27 -16.99
CA ASN A 435 8.40 7.29 -17.15
C ASN A 435 8.17 6.46 -18.42
N SER A 436 8.56 6.99 -19.58
CA SER A 436 8.24 6.38 -20.89
C SER A 436 8.77 4.97 -21.13
N LEU A 437 9.77 4.52 -20.35
CA LEU A 437 10.40 3.20 -20.44
C LEU A 437 9.89 2.21 -19.36
N LEU A 438 9.00 2.65 -18.46
CA LEU A 438 8.54 1.86 -17.33
C LEU A 438 7.68 0.70 -17.81
N GLN A 439 8.11 -0.52 -17.50
CA GLN A 439 7.43 -1.75 -17.87
C GLN A 439 6.67 -2.34 -16.69
N ASN A 440 7.26 -2.28 -15.49
CA ASN A 440 6.76 -2.98 -14.31
C ASN A 440 6.77 -2.10 -13.07
N VAL A 441 5.70 -2.16 -12.28
CA VAL A 441 5.61 -1.48 -10.98
C VAL A 441 5.17 -2.49 -9.93
N ASN A 442 5.95 -2.66 -8.86
CA ASN A 442 5.59 -3.49 -7.72
C ASN A 442 5.15 -2.61 -6.54
N LEU A 443 3.85 -2.58 -6.29
CA LEU A 443 3.20 -1.88 -5.17
C LEU A 443 2.66 -2.84 -4.11
N LYS A 444 3.02 -4.14 -4.18
CA LYS A 444 2.62 -5.15 -3.20
C LYS A 444 3.35 -4.95 -1.87
N ASN A 445 2.84 -4.06 -1.02
CA ASN A 445 3.51 -3.56 0.18
C ASN A 445 2.63 -3.59 1.45
N SER A 446 1.43 -4.18 1.37
CA SER A 446 0.40 -4.24 2.42
C SER A 446 -0.22 -2.91 2.83
N SER A 447 0.03 -1.85 2.07
CA SER A 447 -0.55 -0.53 2.27
C SER A 447 -1.46 -0.16 1.11
N PHE A 448 -2.64 0.35 1.43
CA PHE A 448 -3.59 0.81 0.43
C PHE A 448 -3.05 2.07 -0.27
N GLN A 449 -2.90 2.00 -1.58
CA GLN A 449 -2.46 3.11 -2.42
C GLN A 449 -3.63 4.05 -2.72
N GLU A 450 -3.46 5.32 -2.37
CA GLU A 450 -4.38 6.39 -2.76
C GLU A 450 -4.26 6.64 -4.26
N LEU A 451 -5.30 6.28 -5.01
CA LEU A 451 -5.42 6.55 -6.44
C LEU A 451 -5.75 8.03 -6.68
N LEU A 452 -4.74 8.89 -6.69
CA LEU A 452 -4.88 10.31 -7.08
C LEU A 452 -4.45 10.58 -8.54
N PHE A 453 -4.28 9.53 -9.34
CA PHE A 453 -3.91 9.69 -10.74
C PHE A 453 -4.98 10.45 -11.53
N SER A 454 -4.54 11.26 -12.46
CA SER A 454 -5.38 11.75 -13.54
C SER A 454 -5.36 10.77 -14.71
N ASP A 455 -6.43 10.69 -15.50
CA ASP A 455 -6.47 9.82 -16.70
C ASP A 455 -5.29 10.10 -17.66
N THR A 456 -4.74 11.32 -17.63
CA THR A 456 -3.59 11.71 -18.43
C THR A 456 -2.26 11.14 -17.95
N ASP A 457 -2.13 10.77 -16.67
CA ASP A 457 -0.87 10.28 -16.07
C ASP A 457 -0.44 8.93 -16.66
N PHE A 458 -1.40 8.07 -16.99
CA PHE A 458 -1.12 6.75 -17.58
C PHE A 458 -0.89 6.81 -19.09
N THR A 459 -1.34 7.87 -19.76
CA THR A 459 -1.07 8.04 -21.20
C THR A 459 0.41 8.28 -21.50
N SER A 460 1.20 8.67 -20.49
CA SER A 460 2.64 8.86 -20.59
C SER A 460 3.47 7.62 -20.19
N LEU A 461 2.81 6.47 -19.96
CA LEU A 461 3.44 5.18 -19.65
C LEU A 461 3.22 4.13 -20.78
N PRO A 462 3.68 4.39 -22.03
CA PRO A 462 3.37 3.53 -23.18
C PRO A 462 4.01 2.14 -23.13
N ALA A 463 5.01 1.93 -22.26
CA ALA A 463 5.72 0.66 -22.11
C ALA A 463 5.18 -0.20 -20.95
N LEU A 464 4.24 0.33 -20.16
CA LEU A 464 3.75 -0.32 -18.93
C LEU A 464 2.96 -1.58 -19.29
N GLN A 465 3.42 -2.71 -18.75
CA GLN A 465 2.89 -4.05 -19.02
C GLN A 465 2.34 -4.69 -17.76
N PHE A 466 2.92 -4.40 -16.59
CA PHE A 466 2.56 -5.06 -15.35
C PHE A 466 2.53 -4.12 -14.15
N ILE A 467 1.49 -4.25 -13.33
CA ILE A 467 1.44 -3.71 -11.98
C ILE A 467 1.16 -4.85 -10.99
N CYS A 468 2.08 -5.04 -10.05
CA CYS A 468 1.85 -5.92 -8.92
C CYS A 468 1.20 -5.16 -7.75
N LEU A 469 0.13 -5.72 -7.19
CA LEU A 469 -0.64 -5.13 -6.09
C LEU A 469 -0.94 -6.15 -5.01
N ASP A 470 -1.42 -5.65 -3.87
CA ASP A 470 -2.09 -6.51 -2.90
C ASP A 470 -3.50 -6.89 -3.36
N ASP A 471 -3.93 -8.10 -2.97
CA ASP A 471 -5.17 -8.71 -3.49
C ASP A 471 -6.42 -7.83 -3.28
N PHE A 472 -6.43 -7.05 -2.20
CA PHE A 472 -7.54 -6.15 -1.87
C PHE A 472 -7.62 -4.89 -2.75
N GLU A 473 -6.56 -4.57 -3.52
CA GLU A 473 -6.49 -3.38 -4.39
C GLU A 473 -6.77 -3.70 -5.86
N ILE A 474 -6.50 -4.94 -6.28
CA ILE A 474 -6.56 -5.38 -7.68
C ILE A 474 -7.86 -4.92 -8.36
N GLY A 475 -9.02 -5.22 -7.76
CA GLY A 475 -10.31 -4.88 -8.37
C GLY A 475 -10.54 -3.37 -8.54
N ILE A 476 -9.95 -2.54 -7.68
CA ILE A 476 -10.04 -1.07 -7.79
C ILE A 476 -9.17 -0.60 -8.96
N TYR A 477 -7.92 -1.05 -9.02
CA TYR A 477 -7.00 -0.71 -10.11
C TYR A 477 -7.49 -1.21 -11.47
N GLU A 478 -8.03 -2.43 -11.54
CA GLU A 478 -8.63 -2.96 -12.77
C GLU A 478 -9.76 -2.07 -13.28
N SER A 479 -10.66 -1.65 -12.38
CA SER A 479 -11.80 -0.80 -12.72
C SER A 479 -11.39 0.57 -13.27
N TYR A 480 -10.22 1.08 -12.85
CA TYR A 480 -9.71 2.40 -13.23
C TYR A 480 -8.78 2.35 -14.45
N LEU A 481 -7.87 1.37 -14.50
CA LEU A 481 -6.80 1.31 -15.49
C LEU A 481 -7.12 0.51 -16.73
N LEU A 482 -7.86 -0.60 -16.65
CA LEU A 482 -8.17 -1.41 -17.84
C LEU A 482 -8.98 -0.65 -18.91
N PRO A 483 -9.86 0.32 -18.58
CA PRO A 483 -10.47 1.19 -19.58
C PRO A 483 -9.48 2.07 -20.36
N ILE A 484 -8.31 2.37 -19.78
CA ILE A 484 -7.26 3.24 -20.32
C ILE A 484 -6.16 2.40 -21.01
N LEU A 485 -5.72 1.33 -20.35
CA LEU A 485 -4.67 0.40 -20.75
C LEU A 485 -5.25 -1.03 -20.79
N PRO A 486 -5.94 -1.42 -21.87
CA PRO A 486 -6.67 -2.70 -21.92
C PRO A 486 -5.78 -3.95 -21.94
N ASN A 487 -4.48 -3.79 -22.21
CA ASN A 487 -3.51 -4.87 -22.22
C ASN A 487 -2.65 -4.91 -20.94
N LEU A 488 -2.93 -4.05 -19.96
CA LEU A 488 -2.19 -4.01 -18.70
C LEU A 488 -2.51 -5.26 -17.87
N ILE A 489 -1.48 -5.94 -17.39
CA ILE A 489 -1.64 -7.08 -16.48
C ILE A 489 -1.59 -6.54 -15.05
N ILE A 490 -2.60 -6.87 -14.25
CA ILE A 490 -2.71 -6.47 -12.84
C ILE A 490 -2.98 -7.73 -12.03
N ASN A 491 -2.05 -8.12 -11.15
CA ASN A 491 -2.25 -9.23 -10.22
C ASN A 491 -1.27 -9.13 -9.03
N SER A 492 -1.26 -10.13 -8.13
CA SER A 492 -0.37 -10.17 -6.97
C SER A 492 0.83 -11.11 -7.11
N TYR A 493 0.99 -11.76 -8.26
CA TYR A 493 2.02 -12.78 -8.50
C TYR A 493 3.41 -12.20 -8.77
N CYS A 494 3.76 -11.03 -8.23
CA CYS A 494 5.18 -10.64 -8.11
C CYS A 494 5.94 -11.35 -6.99
N SER A 495 5.20 -11.96 -6.06
CA SER A 495 5.71 -12.79 -4.99
C SER A 495 4.60 -13.75 -4.56
N LEU A 496 4.94 -15.02 -4.33
CA LEU A 496 4.00 -16.01 -3.78
C LEU A 496 3.78 -15.84 -2.27
N ASN A 497 4.71 -15.13 -1.61
CA ASN A 497 4.58 -14.73 -0.22
C ASN A 497 3.76 -13.43 -0.13
N PRO A 498 2.88 -13.29 0.88
CA PRO A 498 2.22 -12.03 1.17
C PRO A 498 3.26 -10.95 1.47
N ALA A 499 2.94 -9.69 1.14
CA ALA A 499 3.75 -8.57 1.58
C ALA A 499 3.52 -8.28 3.07
N GLY A 500 4.38 -7.43 3.64
CA GLY A 500 4.25 -6.94 5.01
C GLY A 500 4.59 -7.95 6.11
N ASN A 501 4.30 -7.56 7.36
CA ASN A 501 4.61 -8.35 8.55
C ASN A 501 3.53 -9.39 8.86
N VAL A 502 3.31 -10.38 8.00
CA VAL A 502 2.38 -11.48 8.26
C VAL A 502 2.98 -12.52 9.22
N ASN A 503 2.17 -13.07 10.12
CA ASN A 503 2.55 -14.20 10.96
C ASN A 503 2.46 -15.51 10.18
N LEU A 504 3.17 -16.52 10.66
CA LEU A 504 3.27 -17.83 10.04
C LEU A 504 2.80 -18.92 11.00
N ILE A 505 1.85 -19.74 10.56
CA ILE A 505 1.54 -21.03 11.19
C ILE A 505 2.18 -22.09 10.32
N THR A 506 3.04 -22.93 10.90
CA THR A 506 3.72 -24.05 10.23
C THR A 506 3.46 -25.33 10.97
N GLY A 507 3.73 -26.47 10.33
CA GLY A 507 3.75 -27.75 11.01
C GLY A 507 3.95 -28.90 10.04
N LYS A 508 4.03 -30.10 10.59
CA LYS A 508 4.07 -31.36 9.85
C LYS A 508 2.86 -32.21 10.12
N VAL A 509 2.34 -32.88 9.10
CA VAL A 509 1.42 -34.00 9.26
C VAL A 509 2.21 -35.29 9.18
N GLN A 510 2.16 -36.08 10.24
CA GLN A 510 2.92 -37.33 10.37
C GLN A 510 1.99 -38.50 10.64
N PHE A 511 2.38 -39.67 10.13
CA PHE A 511 1.69 -40.93 10.34
C PHE A 511 2.43 -41.79 11.37
N ASP A 512 1.83 -41.89 12.56
CA ASP A 512 2.25 -42.71 13.69
C ASP A 512 1.80 -44.17 13.47
N PHE A 513 2.68 -44.94 12.82
CA PHE A 513 2.39 -46.33 12.46
C PHE A 513 2.47 -47.27 13.67
N ASP A 514 3.41 -47.04 14.59
CA ASP A 514 3.66 -47.93 15.73
C ASP A 514 2.86 -47.56 16.99
N GLN A 515 2.08 -46.48 16.91
CA GLN A 515 1.21 -45.95 17.97
C GLN A 515 2.01 -45.54 19.22
N ASN A 516 3.23 -45.02 19.03
CA ASN A 516 4.09 -44.56 20.12
C ASN A 516 3.96 -43.04 20.38
N GLY A 517 3.16 -42.33 19.56
CA GLY A 517 2.95 -40.89 19.56
C GLY A 517 3.96 -40.16 18.66
N CYS A 518 3.49 -39.18 17.88
CA CYS A 518 4.30 -38.59 16.81
C CYS A 518 5.71 -38.15 17.23
N ASP A 519 6.70 -38.84 16.67
CA ASP A 519 8.11 -38.57 16.85
C ASP A 519 8.82 -38.33 15.50
N ALA A 520 10.11 -38.00 15.54
CA ALA A 520 10.87 -37.64 14.35
C ALA A 520 11.13 -38.83 13.39
N THR A 521 10.80 -40.06 13.79
CA THR A 521 10.93 -41.28 12.99
C THR A 521 9.66 -41.65 12.23
N ASP A 522 8.54 -41.00 12.54
CA ASP A 522 7.27 -41.21 11.84
C ASP A 522 7.28 -40.66 10.42
N THR A 523 6.62 -41.40 9.55
CA THR A 523 6.59 -41.10 8.12
C THR A 523 5.74 -39.86 7.84
N PRO A 524 6.21 -38.95 6.99
CA PRO A 524 5.42 -37.78 6.62
C PRO A 524 4.20 -38.18 5.79
N GLN A 525 3.08 -37.49 6.01
CA GLN A 525 1.90 -37.63 5.16
C GLN A 525 1.93 -36.58 4.06
N SER A 526 2.23 -37.01 2.82
CA SER A 526 2.19 -36.13 1.65
C SER A 526 0.76 -35.83 1.20
N MET A 527 0.55 -34.66 0.59
CA MET A 527 -0.72 -34.24 -0.04
C MET A 527 -1.94 -34.30 0.91
N ALA A 528 -1.73 -34.15 2.20
CA ALA A 528 -2.79 -34.11 3.21
C ALA A 528 -3.42 -32.72 3.26
N LYS A 529 -4.75 -32.63 3.20
CA LYS A 529 -5.47 -31.36 3.25
C LYS A 529 -5.57 -30.85 4.69
N VAL A 530 -4.91 -29.74 4.99
CA VAL A 530 -4.99 -29.02 6.27
C VAL A 530 -5.91 -27.82 6.08
N THR A 531 -6.87 -27.61 6.99
CA THR A 531 -7.78 -26.47 6.98
C THR A 531 -7.45 -25.48 8.09
N ILE A 532 -7.77 -24.21 7.88
CA ILE A 532 -7.67 -23.15 8.88
C ILE A 532 -8.97 -22.36 8.94
N SER A 533 -9.38 -21.92 10.13
CA SER A 533 -10.48 -20.96 10.30
C SER A 533 -10.29 -20.06 11.50
N ASN A 534 -10.65 -18.78 11.34
CA ASN A 534 -10.75 -17.81 12.43
C ASN A 534 -12.21 -17.53 12.86
N GLY A 535 -13.14 -18.41 12.48
CA GLY A 535 -14.58 -18.29 12.73
C GLY A 535 -15.34 -17.38 11.76
N THR A 536 -14.65 -16.53 10.99
CA THR A 536 -15.25 -15.69 9.93
C THR A 536 -14.81 -16.15 8.55
N ASN A 537 -13.50 -16.33 8.38
CA ASN A 537 -12.85 -16.80 7.16
C ASN A 537 -12.37 -18.25 7.38
N SER A 538 -12.33 -19.00 6.29
CA SER A 538 -11.75 -20.34 6.24
C SER A 538 -10.87 -20.47 5.02
N GLY A 539 -9.82 -21.26 5.14
CA GLY A 539 -8.94 -21.61 4.03
C GLY A 539 -8.43 -23.04 4.18
N SER A 540 -7.73 -23.53 3.18
CA SER A 540 -7.02 -24.81 3.27
C SER A 540 -5.75 -24.81 2.44
N THR A 541 -4.79 -25.63 2.87
CA THR A 541 -3.56 -25.97 2.15
C THR A 541 -3.37 -27.47 2.13
N PHE A 542 -2.42 -27.94 1.33
CA PHE A 542 -2.00 -29.33 1.31
C PHE A 542 -0.56 -29.42 1.80
N THR A 543 -0.21 -30.56 2.41
CA THR A 543 1.17 -30.83 2.79
C THR A 543 2.03 -31.12 1.58
N ASP A 544 3.30 -30.70 1.63
CA ASP A 544 4.30 -31.10 0.65
C ASP A 544 4.68 -32.60 0.79
N GLU A 545 5.58 -33.08 -0.06
CA GLU A 545 6.08 -34.47 -0.04
C GLU A 545 6.71 -34.88 1.31
N ASN A 546 7.16 -33.91 2.11
CA ASN A 546 7.76 -34.10 3.42
C ASN A 546 6.75 -33.89 4.57
N GLY A 547 5.46 -33.76 4.26
CA GLY A 547 4.39 -33.57 5.23
C GLY A 547 4.28 -32.16 5.79
N ASN A 548 5.06 -31.17 5.29
CA ASN A 548 5.02 -29.81 5.82
C ASN A 548 3.81 -29.04 5.28
N TYR A 549 3.19 -28.22 6.13
CA TYR A 549 2.21 -27.22 5.72
C TYR A 549 2.56 -25.85 6.30
N LYS A 550 2.01 -24.79 5.68
CA LYS A 550 2.13 -23.42 6.17
C LYS A 550 0.88 -22.59 5.87
N PHE A 551 0.56 -21.64 6.75
CA PHE A 551 -0.45 -20.61 6.56
C PHE A 551 0.12 -19.24 6.95
N TYR A 552 -0.11 -18.24 6.10
CA TYR A 552 0.13 -16.84 6.45
C TYR A 552 -1.14 -16.25 7.07
N VAL A 553 -1.00 -15.60 8.23
CA VAL A 553 -2.13 -15.05 8.98
C VAL A 553 -1.77 -13.71 9.62
N ASN A 554 -2.76 -12.85 9.84
CA ASN A 554 -2.61 -11.61 10.62
C ASN A 554 -2.81 -11.89 12.13
N GLU A 555 -3.03 -10.86 12.94
CA GLU A 555 -3.49 -11.02 14.31
C GLU A 555 -4.86 -11.71 14.38
N GLY A 556 -5.08 -12.49 15.43
CA GLY A 556 -6.34 -13.19 15.64
C GLY A 556 -6.18 -14.58 16.23
N GLU A 557 -7.32 -15.26 16.30
CA GLU A 557 -7.46 -16.60 16.86
C GLU A 557 -7.80 -17.59 15.73
N PHE A 558 -7.01 -18.66 15.58
CA PHE A 558 -7.06 -19.58 14.46
C PHE A 558 -7.18 -21.03 14.93
N SER A 559 -8.07 -21.78 14.30
CA SER A 559 -8.24 -23.22 14.51
C SER A 559 -7.79 -23.98 13.27
N LEU A 560 -7.06 -25.09 13.47
CA LEU A 560 -6.59 -25.94 12.39
C LEU A 560 -7.37 -27.25 12.35
N GLY A 561 -7.62 -27.77 11.14
CA GLY A 561 -8.21 -29.08 10.90
C GLY A 561 -7.39 -29.91 9.91
N LEU A 562 -7.61 -31.22 9.91
CA LEU A 562 -7.04 -32.13 8.92
C LEU A 562 -8.20 -32.90 8.27
N VAL A 563 -8.23 -32.92 6.94
CA VAL A 563 -9.22 -33.66 6.14
C VAL A 563 -8.50 -34.86 5.52
N LEU A 564 -8.88 -36.06 5.97
CA LEU A 564 -8.33 -37.33 5.49
C LEU A 564 -9.24 -37.90 4.40
N GLU A 565 -8.64 -38.42 3.32
CA GLU A 565 -9.41 -38.99 2.20
C GLU A 565 -10.31 -40.16 2.65
N ASN A 566 -9.78 -41.00 3.55
CA ASN A 566 -10.44 -42.15 4.17
C ASN A 566 -10.53 -41.95 5.69
N ASP A 567 -11.32 -40.98 6.15
CA ASP A 567 -11.47 -40.65 7.58
C ASP A 567 -11.82 -41.84 8.49
N SER A 568 -12.50 -42.87 7.95
CA SER A 568 -12.82 -44.09 8.68
C SER A 568 -11.63 -45.03 8.92
N TYR A 569 -10.50 -44.83 8.23
CA TYR A 569 -9.31 -45.69 8.34
C TYR A 569 -8.31 -45.16 9.36
N PHE A 570 -8.37 -43.86 9.65
CA PHE A 570 -7.36 -43.12 10.37
C PHE A 570 -7.97 -42.24 11.46
N SER A 571 -7.21 -41.99 12.52
CA SER A 571 -7.63 -41.14 13.65
C SER A 571 -6.61 -40.05 13.91
N ILE A 572 -7.09 -38.85 14.18
CA ILE A 572 -6.24 -37.71 14.55
C ILE A 572 -6.01 -37.78 16.06
N GLN A 573 -4.75 -37.97 16.48
CA GLN A 573 -4.41 -38.29 17.88
C GLN A 573 -4.44 -37.06 18.80
N GLN A 574 -4.37 -35.84 18.26
CA GLN A 574 -4.35 -34.60 19.03
C GLN A 574 -5.40 -33.60 18.53
N GLN A 575 -6.16 -33.01 19.46
CA GLN A 575 -7.04 -31.89 19.11
C GLN A 575 -6.16 -30.68 18.78
N SER A 576 -6.25 -30.17 17.56
CA SER A 576 -5.50 -28.99 17.13
C SER A 576 -5.76 -27.83 18.10
N PRO A 577 -4.74 -27.30 18.78
CA PRO A 577 -4.92 -26.18 19.68
C PRO A 577 -5.40 -24.96 18.88
N THR A 578 -6.14 -24.10 19.56
CA THR A 578 -6.40 -22.77 19.02
C THR A 578 -5.11 -21.94 19.10
N ILE A 579 -4.67 -21.42 17.96
CA ILE A 579 -3.45 -20.63 17.82
C ILE A 579 -3.83 -19.14 17.88
N PHE A 580 -3.11 -18.35 18.67
CA PHE A 580 -3.40 -16.93 18.86
C PHE A 580 -2.18 -16.06 18.56
N PHE A 581 -2.40 -15.01 17.78
CA PHE A 581 -1.44 -13.92 17.55
C PHE A 581 -2.06 -12.59 18.01
N ASP A 582 -1.31 -11.83 18.79
CA ASP A 582 -1.72 -10.52 19.33
C ASP A 582 -1.46 -9.35 18.39
N ALA A 583 -0.52 -9.50 17.44
CA ALA A 583 -0.19 -8.54 16.40
C ALA A 583 0.39 -9.24 15.15
N ALA A 584 0.31 -8.63 13.98
CA ALA A 584 1.01 -9.04 12.75
C ALA A 584 2.49 -8.58 12.80
N ASN A 585 3.38 -9.44 13.29
CA ASN A 585 4.77 -9.10 13.62
C ASN A 585 5.80 -10.15 13.14
N SER A 586 5.45 -10.91 12.10
CA SER A 586 6.29 -11.98 11.54
C SER A 586 6.64 -13.10 12.53
N SER A 587 5.80 -13.31 13.55
CA SER A 587 5.94 -14.44 14.47
C SER A 587 5.60 -15.75 13.77
N THR A 588 6.34 -16.81 14.11
CA THR A 588 6.08 -18.17 13.62
C THR A 588 5.65 -19.08 14.76
N ILE A 589 4.55 -19.80 14.57
CA ILE A 589 4.11 -20.89 15.47
C ILE A 589 4.16 -22.20 14.69
N ASN A 590 4.81 -23.21 15.27
CA ASN A 590 4.82 -24.57 14.74
C ASN A 590 3.78 -25.43 15.47
N ASN A 591 2.96 -26.16 14.73
CA ASN A 591 1.92 -27.05 15.24
C ASN A 591 1.86 -28.34 14.40
N ASP A 592 2.49 -29.41 14.87
CA ASP A 592 2.45 -30.68 14.14
C ASP A 592 1.10 -31.41 14.37
N ILE A 593 0.62 -32.14 13.37
CA ILE A 593 -0.61 -32.92 13.40
C ILE A 593 -0.27 -34.40 13.25
N CYS A 594 -0.79 -35.21 14.17
CA CYS A 594 -0.48 -36.63 14.24
C CYS A 594 -1.67 -37.51 13.83
N VAL A 595 -1.43 -38.45 12.92
CA VAL A 595 -2.44 -39.39 12.40
C VAL A 595 -2.01 -40.81 12.73
N ALA A 596 -2.91 -41.62 13.27
CA ALA A 596 -2.65 -43.04 13.57
C ALA A 596 -3.71 -43.95 12.94
N PRO A 597 -3.37 -45.21 12.60
CA PRO A 597 -4.31 -46.12 11.99
C PRO A 597 -5.40 -46.58 12.98
N ILE A 598 -6.66 -46.68 12.53
CA ILE A 598 -7.75 -47.26 13.33
C ILE A 598 -7.75 -48.78 13.20
N ASN A 599 -7.71 -49.28 11.96
CA ASN A 599 -7.73 -50.71 11.62
C ASN A 599 -6.61 -51.01 10.63
N ALA A 600 -6.14 -52.26 10.59
CA ALA A 600 -5.17 -52.75 9.61
C ALA A 600 -5.88 -53.06 8.28
N LEU A 601 -5.67 -52.22 7.26
CA LEU A 601 -6.37 -52.24 5.97
C LEU A 601 -5.35 -52.11 4.84
N SER A 602 -5.55 -52.88 3.78
CA SER A 602 -4.82 -52.76 2.51
C SER A 602 -5.73 -52.13 1.47
N ASP A 603 -5.29 -51.04 0.85
CA ASP A 603 -6.06 -50.28 -0.14
C ASP A 603 -5.07 -49.63 -1.13
N LEU A 604 -4.99 -50.17 -2.35
CA LEU A 604 -4.15 -49.69 -3.44
C LEU A 604 -5.01 -48.94 -4.45
N GLU A 605 -4.60 -47.72 -4.77
CA GLU A 605 -5.22 -46.91 -5.82
C GLU A 605 -4.20 -46.61 -6.92
N VAL A 606 -4.65 -46.67 -8.17
CA VAL A 606 -3.82 -46.41 -9.36
C VAL A 606 -4.44 -45.33 -10.24
N TYR A 607 -3.58 -44.53 -10.86
CA TYR A 607 -3.95 -43.51 -11.84
C TYR A 607 -3.01 -43.57 -13.04
N LEU A 608 -3.57 -43.23 -14.19
CA LEU A 608 -2.85 -43.06 -15.44
C LEU A 608 -3.29 -41.74 -16.06
N TYR A 609 -2.33 -40.90 -16.40
CA TYR A 609 -2.65 -39.66 -17.11
C TYR A 609 -1.56 -39.26 -18.12
N PRO A 610 -1.94 -38.54 -19.18
CA PRO A 610 -1.00 -38.05 -20.17
C PRO A 610 -0.21 -36.86 -19.63
N PHE A 611 1.09 -36.88 -19.88
CA PHE A 611 2.00 -35.74 -19.72
C PHE A 611 2.09 -34.93 -21.03
N SER A 612 1.76 -35.54 -22.17
CA SER A 612 1.65 -34.88 -23.48
C SER A 612 0.47 -35.45 -24.28
N TYR A 613 -0.03 -34.67 -25.25
CA TYR A 613 -1.01 -35.18 -26.21
C TYR A 613 -0.37 -36.18 -27.18
N GLY A 614 -1.17 -37.15 -27.63
CA GLY A 614 -0.76 -38.07 -28.69
C GLY A 614 -0.74 -37.41 -30.06
N ILE A 615 0.41 -37.42 -30.72
CA ILE A 615 0.60 -36.93 -32.10
C ILE A 615 1.09 -38.10 -32.98
N PRO A 616 0.43 -38.39 -34.13
CA PRO A 616 0.86 -39.46 -35.02
C PRO A 616 2.34 -39.36 -35.41
N GLY A 617 3.11 -40.41 -35.15
CA GLY A 617 4.54 -40.47 -35.47
C GLY A 617 5.49 -39.86 -34.44
N TYR A 618 4.98 -39.38 -33.29
CA TYR A 618 5.78 -38.88 -32.17
C TYR A 618 5.59 -39.72 -30.91
N GLU A 619 6.42 -39.49 -29.91
CA GLU A 619 6.29 -40.08 -28.58
C GLU A 619 5.17 -39.39 -27.79
N SER A 620 4.28 -40.20 -27.19
CA SER A 620 3.33 -39.78 -26.17
C SER A 620 3.91 -40.09 -24.79
N PHE A 621 3.87 -39.12 -23.90
CA PHE A 621 4.36 -39.26 -22.52
C PHE A 621 3.20 -39.47 -21.56
N PHE A 622 3.33 -40.44 -20.67
CA PHE A 622 2.36 -40.76 -19.62
C PHE A 622 3.05 -40.84 -18.26
N GLN A 623 2.29 -40.50 -17.22
CA GLN A 623 2.69 -40.71 -15.85
C GLN A 623 1.69 -41.65 -15.19
N LEU A 624 2.24 -42.71 -14.60
CA LEU A 624 1.47 -43.71 -13.88
C LEU A 624 1.75 -43.49 -12.40
N VAL A 625 0.69 -43.42 -11.62
CA VAL A 625 0.77 -43.21 -10.17
C VAL A 625 0.12 -44.39 -9.48
N TYR A 626 0.77 -44.95 -8.48
CA TYR A 626 0.15 -45.91 -7.59
C TYR A 626 0.45 -45.53 -6.16
N ARG A 627 -0.58 -45.61 -5.31
CA ARG A 627 -0.56 -45.06 -3.96
C ARG A 627 -1.24 -45.99 -2.96
N ASN A 628 -0.76 -45.93 -1.73
CA ASN A 628 -1.34 -46.69 -0.63
C ASN A 628 -2.30 -45.82 0.18
N LYS A 629 -3.60 -46.09 0.04
CA LYS A 629 -4.68 -45.46 0.80
C LYS A 629 -5.05 -46.23 2.06
N GLY A 630 -4.42 -47.38 2.26
CA GLY A 630 -4.57 -48.23 3.42
C GLY A 630 -3.66 -47.81 4.56
N THR A 631 -3.73 -48.58 5.64
CA THR A 631 -2.97 -48.34 6.88
C THR A 631 -1.76 -49.28 7.01
N LEU A 632 -1.60 -50.25 6.10
CA LEU A 632 -0.51 -51.21 6.09
C LEU A 632 0.43 -50.99 4.91
N PRO A 633 1.74 -51.23 5.04
CA PRO A 633 2.65 -51.28 3.90
C PRO A 633 2.22 -52.33 2.87
N LEU A 634 2.18 -51.95 1.59
CA LEU A 634 1.74 -52.80 0.48
C LEU A 634 2.92 -53.30 -0.36
N SER A 635 2.75 -54.49 -0.92
CA SER A 635 3.60 -55.05 -1.98
C SER A 635 2.71 -55.70 -3.02
N GLY A 636 3.14 -55.71 -4.28
CA GLY A 636 2.31 -56.16 -5.38
C GLY A 636 2.89 -55.79 -6.73
N ASN A 637 2.01 -55.61 -7.72
CA ASN A 637 2.41 -55.15 -9.04
C ASN A 637 1.36 -54.24 -9.66
N VAL A 638 1.82 -53.37 -10.56
CA VAL A 638 0.97 -52.57 -11.45
C VAL A 638 1.26 -52.95 -12.89
N THR A 639 0.21 -53.10 -13.68
CA THR A 639 0.29 -53.51 -15.09
C THR A 639 -0.29 -52.42 -15.97
N PHE A 640 0.51 -51.95 -16.92
CA PHE A 640 0.13 -50.98 -17.95
C PHE A 640 -0.15 -51.69 -19.27
N SER A 641 -1.31 -51.42 -19.88
CA SER A 641 -1.73 -52.00 -21.14
C SER A 641 -2.00 -50.93 -22.20
N TYR A 642 -1.60 -51.21 -23.45
CA TYR A 642 -1.75 -50.33 -24.62
C TYR A 642 -1.94 -51.16 -25.91
N ASP A 643 -2.39 -50.51 -26.99
CA ASP A 643 -2.54 -51.17 -28.30
C ASP A 643 -1.19 -51.26 -29.04
N ASP A 644 -0.51 -52.40 -28.86
CA ASP A 644 0.75 -52.77 -29.53
C ASP A 644 0.66 -52.73 -31.07
N SER A 645 -0.54 -52.85 -31.66
CA SER A 645 -0.67 -52.77 -33.12
C SER A 645 -0.55 -51.35 -33.65
N LYS A 646 -0.69 -50.34 -32.79
CA LYS A 646 -0.69 -48.91 -33.12
C LYS A 646 0.54 -48.19 -32.55
N MET A 647 1.41 -48.89 -31.82
CA MET A 647 2.49 -48.31 -31.03
C MET A 647 3.72 -49.24 -31.03
N ASP A 648 4.92 -48.73 -31.35
CA ASP A 648 6.09 -49.57 -31.65
C ASP A 648 7.26 -49.47 -30.64
N ALA A 649 7.45 -48.33 -29.96
CA ALA A 649 8.57 -48.14 -29.02
C ALA A 649 8.09 -47.74 -27.63
N PHE A 650 8.67 -48.35 -26.61
CA PHE A 650 8.28 -48.20 -25.21
C PHE A 650 9.54 -47.96 -24.36
N ILE A 651 9.62 -46.80 -23.69
CA ILE A 651 10.63 -46.49 -22.69
C ILE A 651 9.92 -46.20 -21.38
N SER A 652 10.40 -46.74 -20.26
CA SER A 652 9.87 -46.37 -18.96
C SER A 652 10.95 -46.24 -17.89
N SER A 653 10.67 -45.40 -16.89
CA SER A 653 11.51 -45.21 -15.73
C SER A 653 10.66 -45.30 -14.47
N PRO A 654 10.86 -46.32 -13.60
CA PRO A 654 11.81 -47.44 -13.74
C PRO A 654 11.43 -48.41 -14.89
N GLU A 655 12.39 -49.26 -15.30
CA GLU A 655 12.18 -50.31 -16.30
C GLU A 655 11.17 -51.38 -15.81
N PRO A 656 10.38 -52.00 -16.71
CA PRO A 656 9.37 -52.99 -16.34
C PRO A 656 10.02 -54.28 -15.82
N THR A 657 9.39 -54.89 -14.81
CA THR A 657 9.80 -56.20 -14.29
C THR A 657 9.52 -57.31 -15.29
N VAL A 658 8.39 -57.20 -16.00
CA VAL A 658 8.00 -58.08 -17.10
C VAL A 658 7.48 -57.23 -18.25
N SER A 659 7.97 -57.46 -19.45
CA SER A 659 7.51 -56.77 -20.66
C SER A 659 7.01 -57.79 -21.68
N SER A 660 5.85 -57.51 -22.27
CA SER A 660 5.23 -58.26 -23.36
C SER A 660 4.52 -57.31 -24.33
N PHE A 661 4.18 -57.78 -25.52
CA PHE A 661 3.45 -56.99 -26.52
C PHE A 661 2.17 -56.37 -25.92
N GLY A 662 2.10 -55.05 -25.92
CA GLY A 662 0.98 -54.27 -25.39
C GLY A 662 0.77 -54.32 -23.87
N VAL A 663 1.64 -54.98 -23.10
CA VAL A 663 1.46 -55.13 -21.64
C VAL A 663 2.81 -55.12 -20.90
N ASN A 664 2.97 -54.18 -19.96
CA ASN A 664 4.15 -54.03 -19.11
C ASN A 664 3.79 -54.08 -17.62
N THR A 665 4.51 -54.88 -16.84
CA THR A 665 4.26 -55.07 -15.40
C THR A 665 5.43 -54.59 -14.56
N TYR A 666 5.13 -53.86 -13.49
CA TYR A 666 6.08 -53.30 -12.54
C TYR A 666 5.76 -53.83 -11.14
N ASN A 667 6.68 -54.58 -10.56
CA ASN A 667 6.55 -55.03 -9.18
C ASN A 667 6.98 -53.91 -8.24
N PHE A 668 6.24 -53.72 -7.16
CA PHE A 668 6.59 -52.81 -6.07
C PHE A 668 6.57 -53.55 -4.73
N SER A 669 7.39 -53.09 -3.81
CA SER A 669 7.44 -53.60 -2.45
C SER A 669 7.49 -52.46 -1.44
N ASN A 670 6.91 -52.70 -0.26
CA ASN A 670 6.95 -51.78 0.86
C ASN A 670 6.51 -50.35 0.47
N LEU A 671 5.37 -50.23 -0.20
CA LEU A 671 4.68 -48.96 -0.42
C LEU A 671 4.00 -48.58 0.89
N LEU A 672 4.55 -47.61 1.60
CA LEU A 672 4.10 -47.18 2.93
C LEU A 672 2.74 -46.48 2.86
N PRO A 673 1.93 -46.47 3.93
CA PRO A 673 0.70 -45.68 3.97
C PRO A 673 0.93 -44.21 3.59
N PHE A 674 0.04 -43.65 2.77
CA PHE A 674 0.15 -42.31 2.18
C PHE A 674 1.31 -42.09 1.20
N GLU A 675 2.13 -43.12 0.93
CA GLU A 675 3.17 -43.05 -0.10
C GLU A 675 2.52 -43.19 -1.48
N SER A 676 2.94 -42.29 -2.39
CA SER A 676 2.66 -42.39 -3.82
C SER A 676 3.98 -42.61 -4.56
N ARG A 677 3.97 -43.50 -5.56
CA ARG A 677 5.12 -43.71 -6.45
C ARG A 677 4.70 -43.51 -7.90
N THR A 678 5.64 -43.01 -8.69
CA THR A 678 5.40 -42.64 -10.08
C THR A 678 6.25 -43.50 -11.02
N ILE A 679 5.71 -43.78 -12.21
CA ILE A 679 6.42 -44.41 -13.33
C ILE A 679 6.21 -43.51 -14.54
N PHE A 680 7.29 -43.05 -15.14
CA PHE A 680 7.25 -42.31 -16.40
C PHE A 680 7.28 -43.29 -17.56
N ILE A 681 6.41 -43.09 -18.54
CA ILE A 681 6.31 -43.91 -19.74
C ILE A 681 6.34 -43.00 -20.97
N ALA A 682 7.14 -43.36 -21.97
CA ALA A 682 7.10 -42.81 -23.31
C ALA A 682 6.70 -43.93 -24.30
N VAL A 683 5.65 -43.68 -25.09
CA VAL A 683 5.14 -44.62 -26.09
C VAL A 683 5.16 -43.97 -27.47
N GLN A 684 5.88 -44.55 -28.42
CA GLN A 684 5.95 -44.07 -29.79
C GLN A 684 4.69 -44.47 -30.57
N LEU A 685 3.91 -43.49 -31.02
CA LEU A 685 2.74 -43.70 -31.86
C LEU A 685 3.14 -44.00 -33.31
N ASN A 686 2.44 -44.92 -33.97
CA ASN A 686 2.69 -45.27 -35.36
C ASN A 686 2.44 -44.09 -36.30
N GLY A 687 3.48 -43.70 -37.04
CA GLY A 687 3.40 -42.64 -38.03
C GLY A 687 2.69 -43.06 -39.33
N PRO A 688 2.47 -42.11 -40.26
CA PRO A 688 1.71 -42.32 -41.50
C PRO A 688 2.27 -43.42 -42.43
N GLU A 689 3.55 -43.76 -42.28
CA GLU A 689 4.24 -44.77 -43.10
C GLU A 689 4.22 -46.19 -42.48
N SER A 690 3.61 -46.38 -41.30
CA SER A 690 3.47 -47.69 -40.65
C SER A 690 2.36 -48.54 -41.30
N ASP A 691 2.43 -49.86 -41.15
CA ASP A 691 1.40 -50.81 -41.61
C ASP A 691 0.05 -50.58 -40.92
N ASN A 692 0.05 -50.01 -39.71
CA ASN A 692 -1.15 -49.62 -38.98
C ASN A 692 -0.97 -48.22 -38.37
N PRO A 693 -1.15 -47.16 -39.18
CA PRO A 693 -0.89 -45.79 -38.75
C PRO A 693 -1.96 -45.33 -37.75
N VAL A 694 -1.54 -44.51 -36.79
CA VAL A 694 -2.46 -43.70 -35.97
C VAL A 694 -2.88 -42.49 -36.80
N VAL A 695 -4.16 -42.12 -36.79
CA VAL A 695 -4.67 -40.91 -37.46
C VAL A 695 -5.39 -39.99 -36.48
N ILE A 696 -5.48 -38.70 -36.81
CA ILE A 696 -6.21 -37.71 -36.00
C ILE A 696 -7.66 -38.16 -35.83
N GLY A 697 -8.14 -38.13 -34.59
CA GLY A 697 -9.46 -38.61 -34.18
C GLY A 697 -9.53 -40.10 -33.83
N ASP A 698 -8.44 -40.86 -33.97
CA ASP A 698 -8.34 -42.20 -33.36
C ASP A 698 -8.46 -42.06 -31.83
N VAL A 699 -9.13 -43.01 -31.19
CA VAL A 699 -9.20 -43.12 -29.73
C VAL A 699 -8.35 -44.31 -29.31
N LEU A 700 -7.24 -44.04 -28.61
CA LEU A 700 -6.31 -45.06 -28.17
C LEU A 700 -6.58 -45.43 -26.70
N PRO A 701 -6.96 -46.69 -26.43
CA PRO A 701 -7.25 -47.13 -25.07
C PRO A 701 -5.96 -47.48 -24.33
N PHE A 702 -5.82 -46.95 -23.13
CA PHE A 702 -4.80 -47.30 -22.17
C PHE A 702 -5.43 -47.75 -20.86
N SER A 703 -4.79 -48.68 -20.17
CA SER A 703 -5.26 -49.06 -18.83
C SER A 703 -4.12 -49.40 -17.89
N MET A 704 -4.34 -49.11 -16.62
CA MET A 704 -3.49 -49.49 -15.51
C MET A 704 -4.29 -50.36 -14.56
N VAL A 705 -3.73 -51.49 -14.14
CA VAL A 705 -4.34 -52.40 -13.16
C VAL A 705 -3.32 -52.71 -12.08
N GLY A 706 -3.67 -52.40 -10.84
CA GLY A 706 -2.93 -52.75 -9.63
C GLY A 706 -3.41 -54.08 -9.05
N THR A 707 -2.48 -54.82 -8.46
CA THR A 707 -2.79 -55.95 -7.58
C THR A 707 -1.86 -55.92 -6.38
N THR A 708 -2.39 -56.29 -5.23
CA THR A 708 -1.62 -56.39 -3.98
C THR A 708 -1.46 -57.86 -3.57
N ASP A 709 -0.42 -58.14 -2.77
CA ASP A 709 -0.21 -59.46 -2.16
C ASP A 709 -1.16 -59.72 -0.96
N GLN A 710 -1.96 -58.71 -0.58
CA GLN A 710 -2.90 -58.72 0.54
C GLN A 710 -4.34 -58.56 0.00
N GLU A 711 -5.35 -58.80 0.85
CA GLU A 711 -6.75 -58.56 0.44
C GLU A 711 -7.02 -57.05 0.44
N ASP A 712 -7.24 -56.51 -0.75
CA ASP A 712 -7.57 -55.11 -0.94
C ASP A 712 -9.05 -54.84 -0.60
N VAL A 713 -9.30 -53.85 0.25
CA VAL A 713 -10.65 -53.52 0.72
C VAL A 713 -11.46 -52.71 -0.29
N ASN A 714 -10.79 -52.07 -1.26
CA ASN A 714 -11.42 -51.35 -2.36
C ASN A 714 -10.86 -51.82 -3.71
N LEU A 715 -11.57 -52.73 -4.37
CA LEU A 715 -11.15 -53.20 -5.70
C LEU A 715 -11.50 -52.22 -6.83
N SER A 716 -12.24 -51.15 -6.56
CA SER A 716 -12.75 -50.26 -7.61
C SER A 716 -11.74 -49.21 -8.08
N ASP A 717 -10.79 -48.82 -7.22
CA ASP A 717 -9.71 -47.86 -7.50
C ASP A 717 -8.37 -48.56 -7.85
N ASN A 718 -8.39 -49.89 -7.90
CA ASN A 718 -7.29 -50.73 -8.37
C ASN A 718 -7.15 -50.79 -9.91
N SER A 719 -8.02 -50.11 -10.65
CA SER A 719 -7.89 -50.02 -12.10
C SER A 719 -8.25 -48.63 -12.60
N PHE A 720 -7.48 -48.12 -13.54
CA PHE A 720 -7.75 -46.86 -14.22
C PHE A 720 -7.68 -47.06 -15.73
N ALA A 721 -8.63 -46.52 -16.47
CA ALA A 721 -8.65 -46.55 -17.92
C ALA A 721 -8.64 -45.12 -18.46
N TYR A 722 -7.81 -44.88 -19.47
CA TYR A 722 -7.72 -43.59 -20.14
C TYR A 722 -7.83 -43.79 -21.65
N ASN A 723 -8.71 -43.03 -22.29
CA ASN A 723 -8.88 -43.04 -23.73
C ASN A 723 -8.29 -41.76 -24.29
N ASP A 724 -7.12 -41.87 -24.92
CA ASP A 724 -6.45 -40.71 -25.54
C ASP A 724 -7.06 -40.47 -26.91
N VAL A 725 -7.61 -39.27 -27.13
CA VAL A 725 -8.14 -38.87 -28.44
C VAL A 725 -7.00 -38.18 -29.19
N ILE A 726 -6.58 -38.78 -30.30
CA ILE A 726 -5.39 -38.30 -31.01
C ILE A 726 -5.65 -36.98 -31.71
N GLU A 727 -4.89 -35.96 -31.31
CA GLU A 727 -4.98 -34.61 -31.82
C GLU A 727 -3.88 -34.29 -32.85
N GLY A 728 -4.13 -33.26 -33.67
CA GLY A 728 -3.23 -32.85 -34.74
C GLY A 728 -2.16 -31.83 -34.34
N ALA A 729 -2.20 -31.33 -33.10
CA ALA A 729 -1.28 -30.31 -32.59
C ALA A 729 -1.12 -30.47 -31.08
N ASN A 730 0.08 -30.16 -30.57
CA ASN A 730 0.30 -30.08 -29.13
C ASN A 730 -0.42 -28.84 -28.58
N VAL A 731 -1.21 -28.99 -27.52
CA VAL A 731 -1.75 -27.86 -26.76
C VAL A 731 -0.79 -27.59 -25.60
N GLU A 732 0.07 -26.60 -25.78
CA GLU A 732 0.93 -26.08 -24.70
C GLU A 732 0.03 -25.47 -23.61
N ASN A 733 0.32 -25.77 -22.33
CA ASN A 733 -0.51 -25.33 -21.19
C ASN A 733 -1.96 -25.81 -21.28
N ALA A 734 -2.23 -27.04 -20.86
CA ALA A 734 -3.51 -27.70 -21.07
C ALA A 734 -4.10 -28.29 -19.80
N ILE A 735 -5.43 -28.33 -19.74
CA ILE A 735 -6.19 -29.05 -18.74
C ILE A 735 -7.00 -30.18 -19.38
N ILE A 736 -6.97 -31.34 -18.74
CA ILE A 736 -7.61 -32.56 -19.24
C ILE A 736 -8.48 -33.14 -18.12
N CYS A 737 -9.74 -33.44 -18.42
CA CYS A 737 -10.57 -34.32 -17.59
C CYS A 737 -10.34 -35.76 -18.04
N LEU A 738 -9.89 -36.63 -17.13
CA LEU A 738 -9.46 -37.99 -17.48
C LEU A 738 -10.65 -38.93 -17.77
N GLU A 739 -11.84 -38.59 -17.29
CA GLU A 739 -13.09 -39.28 -17.64
C GLU A 739 -13.57 -38.95 -19.07
N GLY A 740 -13.06 -37.85 -19.65
CA GLY A 740 -13.38 -37.39 -20.99
C GLY A 740 -14.59 -36.45 -21.08
N ASP A 741 -15.08 -36.26 -22.31
CA ASP A 741 -16.11 -35.26 -22.62
C ASP A 741 -17.52 -35.64 -22.13
N ALA A 742 -17.74 -36.89 -21.75
CA ALA A 742 -19.02 -37.38 -21.27
C ALA A 742 -18.85 -38.44 -20.17
N VAL A 743 -19.73 -38.41 -19.18
CA VAL A 743 -19.82 -39.37 -18.07
C VAL A 743 -21.27 -39.78 -17.86
N GLU A 744 -21.51 -40.94 -17.25
CA GLU A 744 -22.88 -41.40 -17.02
C GLU A 744 -23.58 -40.50 -15.99
N PRO A 745 -24.89 -40.22 -16.12
CA PRO A 745 -25.61 -39.38 -15.16
C PRO A 745 -25.64 -39.95 -13.73
N THR A 746 -25.32 -41.24 -13.55
CA THR A 746 -25.17 -41.85 -12.22
C THR A 746 -23.90 -41.40 -11.48
N GLU A 747 -22.94 -40.78 -12.19
CA GLU A 747 -21.66 -40.30 -11.66
C GLU A 747 -21.76 -38.83 -11.18
N ILE A 748 -22.96 -38.23 -11.20
CA ILE A 748 -23.20 -36.92 -10.59
C ILE A 748 -22.95 -37.01 -9.09
N GLY A 749 -22.07 -36.14 -8.56
CA GLY A 749 -21.59 -36.18 -7.19
C GLY A 749 -20.30 -36.99 -6.99
N ASP A 750 -19.86 -37.76 -8.01
CA ASP A 750 -18.60 -38.48 -7.98
C ASP A 750 -17.43 -37.57 -8.39
N TYR A 751 -16.22 -38.08 -8.18
CA TYR A 751 -14.98 -37.40 -8.53
C TYR A 751 -14.75 -37.38 -10.04
N LEU A 752 -14.42 -36.20 -10.54
CA LEU A 752 -13.77 -36.03 -11.84
C LEU A 752 -12.28 -35.77 -11.60
N ASN A 753 -11.42 -36.44 -12.36
CA ASN A 753 -9.98 -36.35 -12.26
C ASN A 753 -9.45 -35.38 -13.32
N TYR A 754 -8.67 -34.40 -12.88
CA TYR A 754 -8.09 -33.37 -13.73
C TYR A 754 -6.56 -33.37 -13.65
N VAL A 755 -5.94 -33.09 -14.79
CA VAL A 755 -4.52 -32.79 -14.88
C VAL A 755 -4.34 -31.45 -15.57
N ILE A 756 -3.57 -30.56 -14.95
CA ILE A 756 -3.10 -29.33 -15.56
C ILE A 756 -1.63 -29.54 -15.89
N ASN A 757 -1.30 -29.54 -17.18
CA ASN A 757 0.07 -29.56 -17.70
C ASN A 757 0.46 -28.13 -18.08
N PHE A 758 1.69 -27.72 -17.75
CA PHE A 758 2.20 -26.39 -18.06
C PHE A 758 3.65 -26.44 -18.56
N GLU A 759 4.01 -25.50 -19.44
CA GLU A 759 5.33 -25.38 -20.07
C GLU A 759 5.80 -23.92 -20.05
N ASN A 760 7.03 -23.65 -19.57
CA ASN A 760 7.61 -22.32 -19.72
C ASN A 760 7.98 -22.08 -21.19
N THR A 761 7.07 -21.45 -21.94
CA THR A 761 7.28 -21.09 -23.34
C THR A 761 8.08 -19.79 -23.52
N GLY A 762 8.48 -19.16 -22.40
CA GLY A 762 9.30 -17.96 -22.38
C GLY A 762 10.76 -18.21 -22.73
N THR A 763 11.57 -17.15 -22.69
CA THR A 763 13.02 -17.20 -23.00
C THR A 763 13.92 -17.09 -21.78
N GLU A 764 13.35 -16.82 -20.61
CA GLU A 764 14.04 -16.69 -19.32
C GLU A 764 13.50 -17.73 -18.32
N ASP A 765 14.26 -17.98 -17.27
CA ASP A 765 13.85 -18.87 -16.20
C ASP A 765 12.65 -18.30 -15.43
N ALA A 766 11.59 -19.09 -15.31
CA ALA A 766 10.41 -18.75 -14.53
C ALA A 766 10.66 -19.05 -13.04
N PRO A 767 10.78 -18.04 -12.14
CA PRO A 767 11.19 -18.26 -10.75
C PRO A 767 10.15 -19.04 -9.91
N PHE A 768 8.89 -19.04 -10.35
CA PHE A 768 7.79 -19.82 -9.78
C PHE A 768 6.75 -20.11 -10.86
N VAL A 769 5.80 -20.99 -10.57
CA VAL A 769 4.57 -21.13 -11.38
C VAL A 769 3.36 -21.02 -10.46
N ALA A 770 2.38 -20.17 -10.79
CA ALA A 770 1.09 -20.15 -10.14
C ALA A 770 0.01 -20.58 -11.14
N LEU A 771 -0.81 -21.57 -10.77
CA LEU A 771 -2.01 -21.95 -11.49
C LEU A 771 -3.21 -21.43 -10.71
N ARG A 772 -4.06 -20.61 -11.33
CA ARG A 772 -5.23 -20.01 -10.69
C ARG A 772 -6.50 -20.44 -11.41
N SER A 773 -7.42 -21.07 -10.71
CA SER A 773 -8.70 -21.52 -11.25
C SER A 773 -9.86 -20.97 -10.43
N ALA A 774 -10.77 -20.25 -11.10
CA ALA A 774 -12.06 -19.88 -10.52
C ALA A 774 -13.03 -21.07 -10.65
N ILE A 775 -13.50 -21.58 -9.52
CA ILE A 775 -14.36 -22.75 -9.45
C ILE A 775 -15.81 -22.29 -9.38
N ASP A 776 -16.65 -22.76 -10.30
CA ASP A 776 -18.08 -22.54 -10.23
C ASP A 776 -18.70 -23.47 -9.16
N PRO A 777 -19.24 -22.93 -8.05
CA PRO A 777 -19.84 -23.74 -7.00
C PRO A 777 -21.13 -24.43 -7.44
N ALA A 778 -21.76 -24.03 -8.56
CA ALA A 778 -22.88 -24.77 -9.15
C ALA A 778 -22.41 -26.05 -9.86
N SER A 779 -21.16 -26.07 -10.35
CA SER A 779 -20.57 -27.19 -11.08
C SER A 779 -19.80 -28.16 -10.17
N PHE A 780 -19.11 -27.65 -9.14
CA PHE A 780 -18.20 -28.45 -8.32
C PHE A 780 -18.33 -28.17 -6.81
N ASP A 781 -17.99 -29.16 -5.99
CA ASP A 781 -17.75 -28.98 -4.56
C ASP A 781 -16.25 -28.74 -4.30
N ILE A 782 -15.86 -27.47 -4.15
CA ILE A 782 -14.45 -27.08 -3.93
C ILE A 782 -13.85 -27.68 -2.64
N ASN A 783 -14.68 -28.02 -1.65
CA ASN A 783 -14.19 -28.62 -0.42
C ASN A 783 -13.75 -30.06 -0.60
N SER A 784 -14.22 -30.72 -1.66
CA SER A 784 -13.87 -32.10 -2.00
C SER A 784 -12.50 -32.25 -2.69
N ILE A 785 -11.83 -31.16 -3.06
CA ILE A 785 -10.54 -31.21 -3.76
C ILE A 785 -9.54 -32.10 -3.03
N GLN A 786 -8.89 -32.98 -3.78
CA GLN A 786 -7.75 -33.80 -3.34
C GLN A 786 -6.63 -33.72 -4.39
N VAL A 787 -5.41 -33.42 -3.95
CA VAL A 787 -4.23 -33.45 -4.82
C VAL A 787 -3.66 -34.85 -4.85
N ILE A 788 -3.53 -35.39 -6.06
CA ILE A 788 -3.10 -36.76 -6.27
C ILE A 788 -1.59 -36.82 -6.50
N ASN A 789 -1.08 -35.93 -7.36
CA ASN A 789 0.33 -35.91 -7.70
C ASN A 789 0.71 -34.53 -8.28
N SER A 790 1.99 -34.19 -8.23
CA SER A 790 2.52 -33.01 -8.89
C SER A 790 3.95 -33.26 -9.39
N SER A 791 4.39 -32.48 -10.36
CA SER A 791 5.76 -32.57 -10.89
C SER A 791 6.85 -32.03 -9.95
N GLY A 792 6.45 -31.39 -8.86
CA GLY A 792 7.34 -30.87 -7.82
C GLY A 792 6.57 -30.34 -6.62
N PRO A 793 7.25 -29.81 -5.60
CA PRO A 793 6.61 -29.25 -4.40
C PRO A 793 5.61 -28.16 -4.78
N VAL A 794 4.38 -28.34 -4.32
CA VAL A 794 3.27 -27.44 -4.61
C VAL A 794 2.62 -27.01 -3.31
N THR A 795 2.48 -25.70 -3.11
CA THR A 795 1.60 -25.14 -2.09
C THR A 795 0.26 -24.89 -2.73
N VAL A 796 -0.79 -25.46 -2.16
CA VAL A 796 -2.14 -25.31 -2.71
C VAL A 796 -2.90 -24.35 -1.81
N LYS A 797 -3.60 -23.37 -2.38
CA LYS A 797 -4.47 -22.49 -1.61
C LYS A 797 -5.89 -22.62 -2.12
N VAL A 798 -6.83 -22.75 -1.19
CA VAL A 798 -8.26 -22.65 -1.49
C VAL A 798 -8.83 -21.55 -0.62
N ASN A 799 -9.21 -20.45 -1.26
CA ASN A 799 -9.81 -19.28 -0.64
C ASN A 799 -11.11 -18.96 -1.40
N ASP A 800 -12.23 -18.99 -0.69
CA ASP A 800 -13.58 -18.90 -1.28
C ASP A 800 -13.80 -19.91 -2.40
N ASN A 801 -13.93 -19.44 -3.65
CA ASN A 801 -14.12 -20.25 -4.85
C ASN A 801 -12.89 -20.22 -5.78
N ILE A 802 -11.73 -19.78 -5.29
CA ILE A 802 -10.48 -19.76 -6.04
C ILE A 802 -9.59 -20.89 -5.55
N LEU A 803 -9.13 -21.71 -6.50
CA LEU A 803 -8.13 -22.75 -6.32
C LEU A 803 -6.81 -22.27 -6.90
N GLU A 804 -5.74 -22.32 -6.11
CA GLU A 804 -4.39 -21.96 -6.55
C GLU A 804 -3.42 -23.12 -6.30
N PHE A 805 -2.58 -23.41 -7.29
CA PHE A 805 -1.43 -24.30 -7.14
C PHE A 805 -0.15 -23.48 -7.35
N LEU A 806 0.68 -23.39 -6.31
CA LEU A 806 1.85 -22.53 -6.26
C LEU A 806 3.12 -23.37 -6.17
N PHE A 807 3.91 -23.36 -7.22
CA PHE A 807 5.18 -24.05 -7.31
C PHE A 807 6.31 -23.10 -6.91
N GLU A 808 6.62 -23.07 -5.61
CA GLU A 808 7.69 -22.25 -5.01
C GLU A 808 9.05 -22.98 -5.13
N ASN A 809 10.09 -22.33 -5.67
CA ASN A 809 11.49 -22.79 -5.66
C ASN A 809 11.90 -23.88 -6.67
N ALA A 810 11.34 -23.88 -7.87
CA ALA A 810 11.86 -24.66 -8.99
C ALA A 810 11.92 -23.76 -10.23
N PRO A 811 13.04 -23.02 -10.47
CA PRO A 811 13.13 -22.17 -11.64
C PRO A 811 12.91 -23.01 -12.90
N LEU A 812 11.74 -22.86 -13.51
CA LEU A 812 11.34 -23.65 -14.66
C LEU A 812 12.06 -23.03 -15.87
N GLN A 813 13.07 -23.73 -16.37
CA GLN A 813 13.86 -23.27 -17.51
C GLN A 813 12.97 -23.13 -18.76
N PRO A 814 13.34 -22.30 -19.75
CA PRO A 814 12.69 -22.29 -21.06
C PRO A 814 12.51 -23.70 -21.65
N GLY A 815 11.28 -24.05 -22.02
CA GLY A 815 10.86 -25.35 -22.54
C GLY A 815 10.71 -26.46 -21.51
N ALA A 816 10.95 -26.19 -20.21
CA ALA A 816 10.68 -27.17 -19.16
C ALA A 816 9.18 -27.22 -18.85
N GLN A 817 8.70 -28.44 -18.55
CA GLN A 817 7.30 -28.75 -18.31
C GLN A 817 7.05 -29.18 -16.87
N GLY A 818 5.84 -28.94 -16.38
CA GLY A 818 5.35 -29.41 -15.08
C GLY A 818 3.87 -29.77 -15.13
N ASN A 819 3.38 -30.37 -14.06
CA ASN A 819 1.97 -30.73 -13.93
C ASN A 819 1.46 -30.75 -12.48
N VAL A 820 0.14 -30.72 -12.36
CA VAL A 820 -0.58 -31.13 -11.14
C VAL A 820 -1.77 -31.99 -11.52
N MET A 821 -1.91 -33.13 -10.84
CA MET A 821 -3.07 -34.00 -10.89
C MET A 821 -3.88 -33.83 -9.61
N PHE A 822 -5.18 -33.60 -9.76
CA PHE A 822 -6.12 -33.49 -8.66
C PHE A 822 -7.46 -34.07 -9.05
N LYS A 823 -8.33 -34.28 -8.06
CA LYS A 823 -9.72 -34.66 -8.28
C LYS A 823 -10.65 -33.78 -7.49
N ILE A 824 -11.83 -33.54 -8.03
CA ILE A 824 -12.88 -32.71 -7.45
C ILE A 824 -14.24 -33.34 -7.75
N LYS A 825 -15.12 -33.37 -6.75
CA LYS A 825 -16.48 -33.88 -6.94
C LYS A 825 -17.31 -32.87 -7.72
N SER A 826 -18.07 -33.38 -8.68
CA SER A 826 -19.14 -32.62 -9.30
C SER A 826 -20.24 -32.30 -8.26
N ASN A 827 -20.95 -31.20 -8.47
CA ASN A 827 -22.00 -30.80 -7.54
C ASN A 827 -23.18 -31.78 -7.63
N THR A 828 -23.64 -32.31 -6.49
CA THR A 828 -24.79 -33.21 -6.40
C THR A 828 -26.12 -32.61 -6.89
N ALA A 829 -26.17 -31.28 -7.08
CA ALA A 829 -27.33 -30.55 -7.60
C ALA A 829 -27.44 -30.54 -9.14
N LEU A 830 -26.45 -31.06 -9.85
CA LEU A 830 -26.48 -31.19 -11.31
C LEU A 830 -27.57 -32.19 -11.76
N GLU A 831 -28.08 -31.99 -12.97
CA GLU A 831 -29.08 -32.83 -13.61
C GLU A 831 -28.50 -33.53 -14.86
N PRO A 832 -29.07 -34.68 -15.29
CA PRO A 832 -28.68 -35.32 -16.54
C PRO A 832 -28.77 -34.36 -17.74
N GLY A 833 -27.66 -34.20 -18.46
CA GLY A 833 -27.49 -33.26 -19.58
C GLY A 833 -26.69 -32.01 -19.22
N ASP A 834 -26.47 -31.73 -17.93
CA ASP A 834 -25.61 -30.62 -17.50
C ASP A 834 -24.16 -30.87 -17.89
N THR A 835 -23.42 -29.78 -18.10
CA THR A 835 -22.00 -29.78 -18.44
C THR A 835 -21.24 -28.99 -17.40
N VAL A 836 -20.18 -29.59 -16.87
CA VAL A 836 -19.22 -28.88 -16.03
C VAL A 836 -18.01 -28.48 -16.87
N SER A 837 -17.47 -27.30 -16.59
CA SER A 837 -16.36 -26.71 -17.32
C SER A 837 -15.23 -26.33 -16.37
N PHE A 838 -14.00 -26.65 -16.72
CA PHE A 838 -12.82 -26.31 -15.93
C PHE A 838 -11.72 -25.70 -16.81
N SER A 839 -11.11 -24.61 -16.35
CA SER A 839 -9.92 -23.99 -16.94
C SER A 839 -9.01 -23.41 -15.86
N SER A 840 -7.77 -23.09 -16.22
CA SER A 840 -6.80 -22.48 -15.31
C SER A 840 -6.00 -21.39 -16.01
N ASP A 841 -5.68 -20.33 -15.28
CA ASP A 841 -4.71 -19.33 -15.70
C ASP A 841 -3.33 -19.72 -15.16
N VAL A 842 -2.33 -19.78 -16.03
CA VAL A 842 -0.95 -20.15 -15.74
C VAL A 842 -0.07 -18.89 -15.73
N TYR A 843 0.60 -18.64 -14.61
CA TYR A 843 1.52 -17.53 -14.40
C TYR A 843 2.93 -18.10 -14.19
N PHE A 844 3.86 -17.80 -15.09
CA PHE A 844 5.26 -18.26 -15.04
C PHE A 844 6.21 -17.23 -14.41
N ASP A 845 5.86 -15.96 -14.56
CA ASP A 845 6.64 -14.85 -14.06
C ASP A 845 5.70 -13.67 -13.81
N TYR A 846 6.29 -12.49 -13.73
CA TYR A 846 5.60 -11.23 -13.52
C TYR A 846 4.84 -10.73 -14.76
N ASN A 847 5.12 -11.27 -15.95
CA ASN A 847 4.82 -10.58 -17.21
C ASN A 847 3.85 -11.34 -18.13
N ASN A 848 3.63 -12.65 -17.94
CA ASN A 848 2.83 -13.46 -18.87
C ASN A 848 1.79 -14.34 -18.18
N VAL A 849 0.54 -14.22 -18.63
CA VAL A 849 -0.57 -15.11 -18.27
C VAL A 849 -0.94 -15.95 -19.48
N VAL A 850 -1.02 -17.27 -19.31
CA VAL A 850 -1.52 -18.20 -20.32
C VAL A 850 -2.71 -18.95 -19.76
N THR A 851 -3.89 -18.76 -20.34
CA THR A 851 -5.08 -19.54 -19.96
C THR A 851 -5.06 -20.88 -20.70
N THR A 852 -5.31 -21.97 -19.98
CA THR A 852 -5.46 -23.31 -20.58
C THR A 852 -6.67 -23.39 -21.51
N ASN A 853 -6.82 -24.50 -22.22
CA ASN A 853 -8.11 -24.88 -22.81
C ASN A 853 -9.20 -25.02 -21.72
N ILE A 854 -10.45 -25.15 -22.15
CA ILE A 854 -11.59 -25.49 -21.28
C ILE A 854 -11.86 -26.98 -21.40
N ALA A 855 -11.70 -27.73 -20.32
CA ALA A 855 -12.16 -29.11 -20.23
C ALA A 855 -13.66 -29.12 -19.91
N ASN A 856 -14.46 -29.74 -20.78
CA ASN A 856 -15.91 -29.86 -20.62
C ASN A 856 -16.29 -31.32 -20.45
N THR A 857 -17.12 -31.62 -19.45
CA THR A 857 -17.65 -32.97 -19.23
C THR A 857 -19.16 -32.90 -19.06
N THR A 858 -19.90 -33.57 -19.95
CA THR A 858 -21.37 -33.62 -19.93
C THR A 858 -21.88 -34.90 -19.29
N PHE A 859 -22.82 -34.78 -18.34
CA PHE A 859 -23.46 -35.92 -17.70
C PHE A 859 -24.57 -36.49 -18.58
N THR A 860 -24.24 -37.36 -19.54
CA THR A 860 -25.18 -37.90 -20.52
C THR A 860 -25.00 -39.40 -20.70
N ALA A 861 -26.09 -40.10 -20.98
CA ALA A 861 -26.04 -41.53 -21.23
C ALA A 861 -25.11 -41.81 -22.42
N MET A 862 -24.05 -42.59 -22.18
CA MET A 862 -23.10 -42.92 -23.23
C MET A 862 -23.79 -43.80 -24.28
N PRO A 863 -23.55 -43.58 -25.57
CA PRO A 863 -23.99 -44.53 -26.59
C PRO A 863 -23.27 -45.85 -26.36
N LEU A 864 -23.99 -46.86 -25.85
CA LEU A 864 -23.52 -48.23 -25.71
C LEU A 864 -23.02 -48.74 -27.09
N SER A 865 -21.71 -48.69 -27.33
CA SER A 865 -21.07 -49.07 -28.60
C SER A 865 -21.06 -50.59 -28.87
N VAL A 866 -21.96 -51.34 -28.26
CA VAL A 866 -22.08 -52.79 -28.42
C VAL A 866 -23.41 -53.20 -29.09
N ASP A 867 -24.46 -52.39 -28.99
CA ASP A 867 -25.79 -52.78 -29.47
C ASP A 867 -26.01 -52.56 -30.98
N GLU A 868 -25.27 -51.66 -31.63
CA GLU A 868 -25.40 -51.45 -33.08
C GLU A 868 -24.76 -52.57 -33.91
N PHE A 869 -23.68 -53.20 -33.43
CA PHE A 869 -23.03 -54.28 -34.17
C PHE A 869 -23.90 -55.56 -34.22
N SER A 870 -24.74 -55.79 -33.20
CA SER A 870 -25.61 -56.96 -33.07
C SER A 870 -26.69 -57.08 -34.16
N LYS A 871 -27.02 -55.99 -34.87
CA LYS A 871 -28.06 -55.98 -35.91
C LYS A 871 -27.58 -56.43 -37.29
N THR A 872 -26.26 -56.55 -37.52
CA THR A 872 -25.69 -56.89 -38.84
C THR A 872 -25.43 -58.39 -39.03
N VAL A 873 -25.49 -59.20 -37.96
CA VAL A 873 -25.29 -60.66 -37.98
C VAL A 873 -26.44 -61.36 -37.28
N ALA A 874 -27.28 -62.08 -38.03
CA ALA A 874 -28.39 -62.88 -37.52
C ALA A 874 -28.01 -64.36 -37.44
N ILE A 875 -28.10 -64.97 -36.25
CA ILE A 875 -27.84 -66.40 -36.03
C ILE A 875 -29.13 -67.13 -35.68
N TYR A 876 -29.55 -68.11 -36.49
CA TYR A 876 -30.85 -68.79 -36.35
C TYR A 876 -30.88 -70.22 -36.93
N PRO A 877 -31.77 -71.11 -36.44
CA PRO A 877 -32.67 -70.91 -35.31
C PRO A 877 -31.92 -71.03 -33.97
N ASN A 878 -32.38 -70.28 -32.97
CA ASN A 878 -31.93 -70.39 -31.58
C ASN A 878 -33.16 -70.30 -30.66
N PRO A 879 -33.62 -71.40 -30.04
CA PRO A 879 -32.93 -72.69 -29.90
C PRO A 879 -32.80 -73.50 -31.21
N THR A 880 -31.72 -74.29 -31.34
CA THR A 880 -31.42 -75.17 -32.50
C THR A 880 -31.53 -76.66 -32.11
N ASN A 881 -31.73 -77.54 -33.09
CA ASN A 881 -31.59 -78.99 -32.94
C ASN A 881 -30.20 -79.50 -33.39
N GLY A 882 -29.30 -78.60 -33.81
CA GLY A 882 -27.96 -78.96 -34.28
C GLY A 882 -27.44 -78.05 -35.39
N LEU A 883 -28.24 -77.74 -36.42
CA LEU A 883 -27.83 -76.87 -37.52
C LEU A 883 -28.21 -75.41 -37.24
N ILE A 884 -27.26 -74.50 -37.44
CA ILE A 884 -27.38 -73.06 -37.20
C ILE A 884 -26.94 -72.33 -38.46
N ASN A 885 -27.77 -71.41 -38.96
CA ASN A 885 -27.42 -70.50 -40.05
C ASN A 885 -27.01 -69.14 -39.49
N ILE A 886 -26.12 -68.47 -40.21
CA ILE A 886 -25.53 -67.18 -39.88
C ILE A 886 -25.67 -66.31 -41.12
N LYS A 887 -26.47 -65.26 -41.01
CA LYS A 887 -26.64 -64.26 -42.05
C LYS A 887 -25.94 -62.98 -41.61
N ALA A 888 -24.92 -62.55 -42.34
CA ALA A 888 -24.19 -61.32 -42.08
C ALA A 888 -24.21 -60.42 -43.32
N ASP A 889 -24.31 -59.10 -43.13
CA ASP A 889 -24.19 -58.13 -44.22
C ASP A 889 -22.71 -57.91 -44.63
N ALA A 890 -21.78 -58.18 -43.71
CA ALA A 890 -20.34 -58.19 -43.94
C ALA A 890 -19.79 -59.62 -44.16
N LYS A 891 -18.65 -59.73 -44.84
CA LYS A 891 -17.98 -61.01 -45.09
C LYS A 891 -17.60 -61.68 -43.77
N ILE A 892 -17.99 -62.94 -43.60
CA ILE A 892 -17.64 -63.75 -42.43
C ILE A 892 -16.23 -64.30 -42.61
N ASN A 893 -15.35 -63.99 -41.67
CA ASN A 893 -13.98 -64.50 -41.62
C ASN A 893 -13.91 -65.82 -40.90
N THR A 894 -14.35 -65.84 -39.64
CA THR A 894 -14.24 -67.01 -38.76
C THR A 894 -15.47 -67.13 -37.87
N ILE A 895 -15.90 -68.35 -37.59
CA ILE A 895 -16.92 -68.67 -36.60
C ILE A 895 -16.34 -69.65 -35.61
N GLU A 896 -16.54 -69.41 -34.32
CA GLU A 896 -16.08 -70.26 -33.23
C GLU A 896 -17.23 -70.61 -32.31
N VAL A 897 -17.30 -71.87 -31.86
CA VAL A 897 -18.30 -72.31 -30.87
C VAL A 897 -17.59 -72.83 -29.63
N PHE A 898 -18.08 -72.42 -28.46
CA PHE A 898 -17.55 -72.74 -27.15
C PHE A 898 -18.61 -73.42 -26.28
N ASP A 899 -18.19 -74.32 -25.40
CA ASP A 899 -19.04 -74.82 -24.31
C ASP A 899 -19.16 -73.80 -23.17
N VAL A 900 -20.03 -74.09 -22.19
CA VAL A 900 -20.25 -73.22 -21.01
C VAL A 900 -19.01 -73.04 -20.12
N ARG A 901 -17.97 -73.86 -20.28
CA ARG A 901 -16.70 -73.77 -19.54
C ARG A 901 -15.63 -73.00 -20.33
N GLY A 902 -16.00 -72.39 -21.46
CA GLY A 902 -15.11 -71.62 -22.31
C GLY A 902 -14.20 -72.47 -23.21
N ARG A 903 -14.38 -73.80 -23.26
CA ARG A 903 -13.58 -74.66 -24.14
C ARG A 903 -14.09 -74.53 -25.58
N LYS A 904 -13.18 -74.25 -26.51
CA LYS A 904 -13.48 -74.16 -27.95
C LYS A 904 -13.81 -75.55 -28.48
N LEU A 905 -15.03 -75.73 -28.97
CA LEU A 905 -15.52 -76.99 -29.54
C LEU A 905 -15.15 -77.12 -31.01
N PHE A 906 -15.21 -76.00 -31.74
CA PHE A 906 -15.00 -75.99 -33.18
C PHE A 906 -14.74 -74.56 -33.68
N SER A 907 -14.01 -74.43 -34.79
CA SER A 907 -13.81 -73.19 -35.56
C SER A 907 -13.94 -73.47 -37.06
N LYS A 908 -14.65 -72.61 -37.78
CA LYS A 908 -14.80 -72.64 -39.25
C LYS A 908 -14.46 -71.29 -39.84
N GLN A 909 -13.71 -71.27 -40.93
CA GLN A 909 -13.54 -70.05 -41.71
C GLN A 909 -14.56 -69.96 -42.84
N GLN A 910 -14.96 -68.73 -43.17
CA GLN A 910 -15.78 -68.38 -44.34
C GLN A 910 -17.00 -69.29 -44.55
N SER A 911 -17.87 -69.36 -43.54
CA SER A 911 -19.09 -70.17 -43.57
C SER A 911 -20.30 -69.35 -43.13
N ASP A 912 -21.46 -69.64 -43.69
CA ASP A 912 -22.77 -69.06 -43.34
C ASP A 912 -23.64 -70.03 -42.52
N PHE A 913 -23.09 -71.18 -42.14
CA PHE A 913 -23.73 -72.12 -41.22
C PHE A 913 -22.72 -72.86 -40.35
N VAL A 914 -23.21 -73.41 -39.23
CA VAL A 914 -22.48 -74.28 -38.30
C VAL A 914 -23.37 -75.46 -37.90
N ASP A 915 -22.78 -76.65 -37.86
CA ASP A 915 -23.43 -77.86 -37.38
C ASP A 915 -22.84 -78.28 -36.03
N ILE A 916 -23.67 -78.19 -34.98
CA ILE A 916 -23.39 -78.65 -33.62
C ILE A 916 -24.20 -79.90 -33.25
N SER A 917 -24.78 -80.62 -34.21
CA SER A 917 -25.62 -81.80 -33.99
C SER A 917 -24.92 -82.89 -33.18
N GLN A 918 -23.59 -83.00 -33.30
CA GLN A 918 -22.74 -83.99 -32.62
C GLN A 918 -22.50 -83.73 -31.13
N TYR A 919 -22.82 -82.53 -30.62
CA TYR A 919 -22.62 -82.17 -29.21
C TYR A 919 -23.89 -82.36 -28.38
N ASP A 920 -23.82 -82.51 -27.06
CA ASP A 920 -24.99 -82.76 -26.22
C ASP A 920 -26.01 -81.59 -26.20
N SER A 921 -27.24 -81.83 -25.73
CA SER A 921 -28.21 -80.74 -25.49
C SER A 921 -27.67 -79.81 -24.40
N GLY A 922 -27.73 -78.49 -24.61
CA GLY A 922 -27.12 -77.54 -23.67
C GLY A 922 -26.94 -76.13 -24.21
N VAL A 923 -26.31 -75.29 -23.39
CA VAL A 923 -25.96 -73.91 -23.74
C VAL A 923 -24.57 -73.87 -24.39
N TYR A 924 -24.44 -73.11 -25.46
CA TYR A 924 -23.20 -72.86 -26.16
C TYR A 924 -23.02 -71.36 -26.37
N PHE A 925 -21.78 -70.92 -26.62
CA PHE A 925 -21.49 -69.55 -27.05
C PHE A 925 -20.86 -69.59 -28.43
N MET A 926 -21.40 -68.80 -29.36
CA MET A 926 -20.83 -68.64 -30.70
C MET A 926 -20.23 -67.25 -30.83
N LYS A 927 -19.03 -67.16 -31.39
CA LYS A 927 -18.41 -65.94 -31.86
C LYS A 927 -18.35 -65.95 -33.38
N VAL A 928 -18.77 -64.88 -34.03
CA VAL A 928 -18.69 -64.68 -35.48
C VAL A 928 -17.83 -63.45 -35.72
N TYR A 929 -16.69 -63.63 -36.37
CA TYR A 929 -15.78 -62.57 -36.77
C TYR A 929 -16.06 -62.21 -38.23
N THR A 930 -16.28 -60.93 -38.51
CA THR A 930 -16.45 -60.37 -39.85
C THR A 930 -15.35 -59.34 -40.13
N ASP A 931 -15.28 -58.83 -41.36
CA ASP A 931 -14.38 -57.72 -41.72
C ASP A 931 -14.70 -56.40 -40.99
N GLN A 932 -15.83 -56.35 -40.27
CA GLN A 932 -16.31 -55.14 -39.59
C GLN A 932 -16.26 -55.28 -38.06
N GLY A 933 -15.89 -56.44 -37.51
CA GLY A 933 -15.87 -56.67 -36.05
C GLY A 933 -16.29 -58.09 -35.64
N MET A 934 -16.67 -58.28 -34.38
CA MET A 934 -17.01 -59.58 -33.82
C MET A 934 -18.36 -59.55 -33.08
N VAL A 935 -19.24 -60.51 -33.39
CA VAL A 935 -20.50 -60.73 -32.66
C VAL A 935 -20.39 -61.99 -31.81
N ARG A 936 -20.81 -61.89 -30.54
CA ARG A 936 -20.97 -63.05 -29.64
C ARG A 936 -22.45 -63.29 -29.35
N GLN A 937 -22.92 -64.52 -29.55
CA GLN A 937 -24.29 -64.91 -29.23
C GLN A 937 -24.36 -66.20 -28.45
N LYS A 938 -25.23 -66.22 -27.42
CA LYS A 938 -25.60 -67.43 -26.68
C LYS A 938 -26.53 -68.30 -27.52
N LEU A 939 -26.22 -69.58 -27.66
CA LEU A 939 -27.02 -70.57 -28.37
C LEU A 939 -27.57 -71.62 -27.41
N MET A 940 -28.79 -72.07 -27.65
CA MET A 940 -29.39 -73.20 -26.94
C MET A 940 -29.65 -74.36 -27.90
N LYS A 941 -29.00 -75.51 -27.66
CA LYS A 941 -29.29 -76.76 -28.37
C LYS A 941 -30.30 -77.58 -27.57
N ARG A 942 -31.41 -77.96 -28.20
CA ARG A 942 -32.42 -78.86 -27.61
C ARG A 942 -32.03 -80.31 -27.75
#